data_AF-A0A1D8IL05-F1
#
_entry.id   AF-A0A1D8IL05-F1
#
_cell.length_a   1.000
_cell.length_b   1.000
_cell.length_c   1.000
_cell.angle_alpha   90.00
_cell.angle_beta   90.00
_cell.angle_gamma   90.00
#
_symmetry.space_group_name_H-M   'P 1'
#
loop_
_entity.id
_entity.type
_entity.pdbx_description
1 polymer ?
#
loop_
_entity_poly.entity_id
_entity_poly.type
_entity_poly.pdbx_seq_one_letter_code
_entity_poly.pdbx_strand_id
1 'polypeptide(L)'
;MPQSSRHKKAMPTPVKITSIIILLAWLFCGLPAWAAAGQQPSVAFFYGPHPPVDVLQSFDWVVVQPYSDVDPRQADTAHTRYFAYVSLGEMGKASPLAASLPASCHLGTDAPWNSWVVDQASTICRQFYLDRVIKPLLARGFNGFFLDTLDSYRLTLKQSDAQAAYRSGLVALIRDIRRLDPRATFILNRGFELLPALQDVGVVGVAAESLYQGWDQARQRYVTVKPDDTKWLLGQLRAVRKSGLVSIAIDYLPPNRQQAAELDAKRIEADGIVPYVTNASLDIVGTSTVRVLPRRVLLLYSGDEDAMHNNANWYAAMPLNHMGYATRSIDVSKTPLPDGLLTGQVAGIVTWFNTDDLANAGKVYAWLRRQMAAGVPVALLGQFGFPMDAAHLAPLGLDVSASPAGLLKAHIVHADDAFVGFEGSVLPSAPNFLPLSLQHGRSLLDISVGGHNETAVALTPWGGYALTPYVVRTLPQGNLPDNMRQSSWVLNPFRFLAAALHLPSMPVPDTTTASGRRLLFAQIDGDGFGSKSWDYRYRDQLAGQVILDQILKRFRVPTSASVIASEFSDDGLYPPKEVARLRPVARKTFKLPWIEIGSHTYSHPFDWPALERDPGLSAGLHLGKDVRDERGYVRTLGLKYGYNLPVPGYRFDPHMEISGAIDIINRLLAPPGKHVRIIQWSGDTDPNAEVLALAYKAGVMNINGLNSNIDHARPSLTNVAPLGVWKGAHFQVFAPDANEDTYTNGWQPPYCGYRKVIQTFEMTDRPRRLAPIDIYYHFYSGARTCALNSLQTVYRWALAQKTTPVFPSTYSHIALGFEQAAIARDGNGFLIRGYGQDQTLRIPSAMGYPDIATSRNIAGFDDHGDIRYIHLGPGDNARLVLTQHPAAMTYLQSANGLIQSLGSNPDGMRIMLAATATPLSFTLANAARCKVTADGRPIHGQTQQHLTHYRIKQSRAKIAFACPRR
;
A
#
# COMPACT_ATOMS: atom_id res chain seq x y z
N MET A 1 68.72 18.58 4.33
CA MET A 1 69.92 18.88 3.50
C MET A 1 69.45 19.29 2.09
N PRO A 2 70.28 19.97 1.27
CA PRO A 2 69.85 20.98 0.27
C PRO A 2 69.83 20.48 -1.21
N GLN A 3 69.51 21.26 -2.28
CA GLN A 3 69.12 22.70 -2.49
C GLN A 3 67.99 22.76 -3.58
N SER A 4 67.65 23.76 -4.43
CA SER A 4 68.05 25.14 -4.85
C SER A 4 66.82 25.82 -5.55
N SER A 5 66.55 27.15 -5.63
CA SER A 5 67.32 28.38 -5.97
C SER A 5 67.57 28.58 -7.49
N ARG A 6 67.21 29.66 -8.23
CA ARG A 6 66.52 30.99 -8.06
C ARG A 6 66.07 31.49 -9.48
N HIS A 7 65.11 32.41 -9.71
CA HIS A 7 65.26 33.89 -9.93
C HIS A 7 64.02 34.46 -10.71
N LYS A 8 63.81 35.79 -10.97
CA LYS A 8 63.69 37.04 -10.15
C LYS A 8 63.35 38.26 -11.05
N LYS A 9 62.84 39.39 -10.49
CA LYS A 9 62.55 40.76 -11.05
C LYS A 9 61.06 41.16 -11.24
N ALA A 10 60.81 42.42 -11.65
CA ALA A 10 59.70 43.30 -11.23
C ALA A 10 59.60 44.63 -12.05
N MET A 11 58.65 45.51 -11.67
CA MET A 11 58.53 46.99 -11.91
C MET A 11 58.04 47.51 -13.29
N PRO A 12 57.58 48.80 -13.47
CA PRO A 12 57.36 49.93 -12.53
C PRO A 12 55.96 50.69 -12.63
N THR A 13 55.88 51.90 -12.03
CA THR A 13 54.79 52.89 -11.73
C THR A 13 54.55 53.99 -12.84
N PRO A 14 53.87 55.20 -12.72
CA PRO A 14 53.35 56.00 -11.55
C PRO A 14 52.14 57.05 -11.69
N VAL A 15 51.85 57.80 -10.58
CA VAL A 15 51.25 59.19 -10.42
C VAL A 15 49.70 59.44 -10.36
N LYS A 16 49.30 60.60 -9.77
CA LYS A 16 48.05 61.03 -9.05
C LYS A 16 47.15 62.03 -9.84
N ILE A 17 45.86 62.25 -9.43
CA ILE A 17 45.21 63.56 -9.05
C ILE A 17 43.66 63.50 -8.80
N THR A 18 43.16 64.51 -8.07
CA THR A 18 41.92 64.81 -7.28
C THR A 18 40.49 64.87 -7.93
N SER A 19 39.44 64.77 -7.06
CA SER A 19 38.09 65.43 -7.07
C SER A 19 36.82 64.89 -7.81
N ILE A 20 35.85 64.41 -7.01
CA ILE A 20 34.43 64.87 -6.81
C ILE A 20 33.36 64.85 -7.96
N ILE A 21 32.15 64.34 -7.61
CA ILE A 21 30.76 64.56 -8.16
C ILE A 21 30.14 63.63 -9.27
N ILE A 22 29.11 62.86 -8.83
CA ILE A 22 27.76 62.57 -9.41
C ILE A 22 27.54 61.78 -10.74
N LEU A 23 26.73 60.71 -10.61
CA LEU A 23 25.89 59.95 -11.58
C LEU A 23 26.52 59.08 -12.69
N LEU A 24 25.65 58.23 -13.27
CA LEU A 24 25.81 57.40 -14.48
C LEU A 24 26.85 56.27 -14.46
N ALA A 25 26.51 55.15 -13.80
CA ALA A 25 27.08 53.82 -14.09
C ALA A 25 26.12 52.66 -13.73
N TRP A 26 24.86 52.73 -14.15
CA TRP A 26 23.89 51.62 -14.03
C TRP A 26 24.13 50.61 -15.17
N LEU A 27 25.16 49.76 -15.09
CA LEU A 27 25.38 48.63 -16.01
C LEU A 27 26.47 47.64 -15.51
N PHE A 28 26.36 46.37 -15.92
CA PHE A 28 27.36 45.29 -15.79
C PHE A 28 27.91 44.93 -14.39
N CYS A 29 27.04 44.37 -13.55
CA CYS A 29 27.40 43.19 -12.74
C CYS A 29 26.33 42.10 -12.91
N GLY A 30 26.23 41.58 -14.13
CA GLY A 30 25.33 40.48 -14.47
C GLY A 30 25.81 39.16 -13.87
N LEU A 31 25.46 38.91 -12.61
CA LEU A 31 25.49 37.55 -12.07
C LEU A 31 24.61 36.67 -12.97
N PRO A 32 25.12 35.56 -13.53
CA PRO A 32 24.28 34.60 -14.23
C PRO A 32 23.41 33.93 -13.17
N ALA A 33 22.20 34.45 -12.98
CA ALA A 33 21.14 33.74 -12.29
C ALA A 33 20.85 32.47 -13.07
N TRP A 34 21.53 31.38 -12.71
CA TRP A 34 21.10 30.03 -13.01
C TRP A 34 19.76 29.85 -12.31
N ALA A 35 18.69 30.25 -12.99
CA ALA A 35 17.35 29.84 -12.65
C ALA A 35 17.38 28.31 -12.67
N ALA A 36 17.37 27.70 -11.48
CA ALA A 36 17.20 26.27 -11.35
C ALA A 36 15.89 25.93 -12.05
N ALA A 37 15.99 25.26 -13.20
CA ALA A 37 14.82 24.87 -13.97
C ALA A 37 13.96 23.99 -13.07
N GLY A 38 12.81 24.50 -12.64
CA GLY A 38 11.90 23.77 -11.77
C GLY A 38 11.52 22.46 -12.45
N GLN A 39 11.66 21.35 -11.72
CA GLN A 39 11.26 20.03 -12.23
C GLN A 39 9.78 20.14 -12.65
N GLN A 40 9.50 19.95 -13.94
CA GLN A 40 8.13 20.08 -14.46
C GLN A 40 7.23 19.04 -13.76
N PRO A 41 5.98 19.39 -13.43
CA PRO A 41 5.07 18.46 -12.77
C PRO A 41 4.75 17.30 -13.71
N SER A 42 4.72 16.10 -13.16
CA SER A 42 4.09 14.95 -13.78
C SER A 42 2.56 15.10 -13.75
N VAL A 43 1.89 14.70 -14.82
CA VAL A 43 0.43 14.87 -14.96
C VAL A 43 -0.26 13.57 -15.36
N ALA A 44 -1.49 13.38 -14.89
CA ALA A 44 -2.37 12.32 -15.34
C ALA A 44 -3.79 12.81 -15.60
N PHE A 45 -4.50 12.10 -16.47
CA PHE A 45 -5.90 12.32 -16.80
C PHE A 45 -6.61 10.97 -16.68
N PHE A 46 -7.67 10.91 -15.87
CA PHE A 46 -8.44 9.68 -15.64
C PHE A 46 -9.94 9.97 -15.58
N TYR A 47 -10.69 9.51 -16.59
CA TYR A 47 -12.11 9.78 -16.79
C TYR A 47 -13.03 8.58 -16.49
N GLY A 48 -12.47 7.44 -16.06
CA GLY A 48 -13.25 6.36 -15.48
C GLY A 48 -13.99 6.80 -14.20
N PRO A 49 -15.11 6.16 -13.83
CA PRO A 49 -15.97 6.59 -12.70
C PRO A 49 -15.29 6.44 -11.33
N HIS A 50 -14.35 5.50 -11.21
CA HIS A 50 -13.64 5.14 -9.98
C HIS A 50 -12.11 5.33 -10.18
N PRO A 51 -11.56 6.53 -9.97
CA PRO A 51 -10.13 6.78 -10.16
C PRO A 51 -9.27 6.05 -9.12
N PRO A 52 -8.24 5.27 -9.52
CA PRO A 52 -7.39 4.53 -8.59
C PRO A 52 -6.44 5.49 -7.83
N VAL A 53 -6.93 6.08 -6.74
CA VAL A 53 -6.22 7.10 -5.92
C VAL A 53 -4.82 6.62 -5.50
N ASP A 54 -4.69 5.35 -5.08
CA ASP A 54 -3.42 4.75 -4.67
C ASP A 54 -2.37 4.67 -5.79
N VAL A 55 -2.80 4.70 -7.05
CA VAL A 55 -1.92 4.73 -8.23
C VAL A 55 -1.70 6.17 -8.69
N LEU A 56 -2.78 6.96 -8.75
CA LEU A 56 -2.79 8.34 -9.25
C LEU A 56 -2.02 9.33 -8.35
N GLN A 57 -1.83 9.03 -7.07
CA GLN A 57 -0.94 9.80 -6.18
C GLN A 57 0.52 9.87 -6.67
N SER A 58 0.92 8.96 -7.58
CA SER A 58 2.23 8.99 -8.24
C SER A 58 2.50 10.29 -9.00
N PHE A 59 1.45 10.98 -9.46
CA PHE A 59 1.54 12.19 -10.28
C PHE A 59 1.38 13.46 -9.44
N ASP A 60 1.97 14.57 -9.89
CA ASP A 60 1.86 15.86 -9.21
C ASP A 60 0.50 16.50 -9.45
N TRP A 61 -0.02 16.45 -10.68
CA TRP A 61 -1.37 16.91 -11.04
C TRP A 61 -2.21 15.77 -11.63
N VAL A 62 -3.47 15.66 -11.22
CA VAL A 62 -4.40 14.62 -11.71
C VAL A 62 -5.72 15.26 -12.12
N VAL A 63 -6.12 15.09 -13.38
CA VAL A 63 -7.41 15.55 -13.90
C VAL A 63 -8.42 14.40 -13.85
N VAL A 64 -9.59 14.63 -13.24
CA VAL A 64 -10.68 13.65 -13.11
C VAL A 64 -12.03 14.21 -13.58
N GLN A 65 -12.95 13.32 -13.97
CA GLN A 65 -14.33 13.71 -14.27
C GLN A 65 -15.05 14.28 -13.03
N PRO A 66 -15.90 15.31 -13.17
CA PRO A 66 -16.53 16.02 -12.06
C PRO A 66 -17.57 15.18 -11.28
N TYR A 67 -17.95 14.01 -11.83
CA TYR A 67 -18.85 13.03 -11.23
C TYR A 67 -18.14 11.78 -10.66
N SER A 68 -16.81 11.69 -10.76
CA SER A 68 -16.03 10.62 -10.12
C SER A 68 -16.20 10.62 -8.59
N ASP A 69 -15.89 9.50 -7.93
CA ASP A 69 -16.04 9.30 -6.48
C ASP A 69 -14.93 9.93 -5.62
N VAL A 70 -13.95 10.61 -6.23
CA VAL A 70 -12.87 11.31 -5.52
C VAL A 70 -13.37 12.55 -4.75
N ASP A 71 -13.06 12.63 -3.46
CA ASP A 71 -13.10 13.85 -2.67
C ASP A 71 -11.66 14.34 -2.37
N PRO A 72 -11.18 15.43 -3.00
CA PRO A 72 -9.84 15.98 -2.77
C PRO A 72 -9.53 16.43 -1.32
N ARG A 73 -10.51 16.39 -0.41
CA ARG A 73 -10.34 16.67 1.03
C ARG A 73 -10.16 15.40 1.87
N GLN A 74 -10.48 14.23 1.31
CA GLN A 74 -10.40 12.92 1.95
C GLN A 74 -9.28 12.05 1.38
N ALA A 75 -8.80 12.35 0.17
CA ALA A 75 -7.60 11.75 -0.39
C ALA A 75 -6.35 12.17 0.42
N ASP A 76 -5.70 11.22 1.09
CA ASP A 76 -4.48 11.45 1.89
C ASP A 76 -3.22 11.53 1.00
N THR A 77 -3.29 12.38 -0.01
CA THR A 77 -2.32 12.49 -1.12
C THR A 77 -1.82 13.93 -1.22
N ALA A 78 -1.32 14.47 -0.11
CA ALA A 78 -0.98 15.90 0.04
C ALA A 78 0.08 16.44 -0.96
N HIS A 79 0.74 15.55 -1.70
CA HIS A 79 1.69 15.83 -2.78
C HIS A 79 1.05 15.88 -4.19
N THR A 80 -0.24 15.54 -4.32
CA THR A 80 -1.01 15.50 -5.58
C THR A 80 -2.11 16.55 -5.59
N ARG A 81 -2.24 17.30 -6.69
CA ARG A 81 -3.33 18.26 -6.89
C ARG A 81 -4.36 17.73 -7.88
N TYR A 82 -5.60 17.58 -7.42
CA TYR A 82 -6.73 17.22 -8.27
C TYR A 82 -7.32 18.42 -9.01
N PHE A 83 -7.62 18.21 -10.29
CA PHE A 83 -8.32 19.14 -11.18
C PHE A 83 -9.62 18.48 -11.66
N ALA A 84 -10.74 19.19 -11.55
CA ALA A 84 -11.99 18.73 -12.15
C ALA A 84 -12.02 19.08 -13.64
N TYR A 85 -12.38 18.12 -14.49
CA TYR A 85 -12.70 18.37 -15.90
C TYR A 85 -13.96 19.24 -16.03
N VAL A 86 -13.86 20.34 -16.78
CA VAL A 86 -14.97 21.25 -17.09
C VAL A 86 -14.88 21.72 -18.56
N SER A 87 -15.72 21.16 -19.42
CA SER A 87 -15.99 21.73 -20.75
C SER A 87 -16.73 23.06 -20.62
N LEU A 88 -16.08 24.17 -21.03
CA LEU A 88 -16.68 25.51 -20.95
C LEU A 88 -17.37 25.95 -22.25
N GLY A 89 -16.85 25.57 -23.41
CA GLY A 89 -17.46 25.92 -24.69
C GLY A 89 -18.65 25.04 -25.07
N GLU A 90 -18.78 23.86 -24.47
CA GLU A 90 -19.81 22.87 -24.82
C GLU A 90 -20.48 22.21 -23.60
N MET A 91 -21.69 21.72 -23.82
CA MET A 91 -22.41 20.82 -22.91
C MET A 91 -22.93 19.59 -23.67
N GLY A 92 -22.42 18.40 -23.33
CA GLY A 92 -22.88 17.13 -23.92
C GLY A 92 -24.37 16.90 -23.65
N LYS A 93 -25.14 16.52 -24.68
CA LYS A 93 -26.62 16.50 -24.61
C LYS A 93 -27.19 15.45 -23.65
N ALA A 94 -26.41 14.43 -23.30
CA ALA A 94 -26.75 13.42 -22.31
C ALA A 94 -26.39 13.83 -20.86
N SER A 95 -25.79 15.01 -20.65
CA SER A 95 -25.47 15.49 -19.30
C SER A 95 -26.75 15.80 -18.51
N PRO A 96 -26.86 15.39 -17.22
CA PRO A 96 -27.98 15.78 -16.36
C PRO A 96 -28.19 17.30 -16.24
N LEU A 97 -27.15 18.10 -16.47
CA LEU A 97 -27.25 19.56 -16.47
C LEU A 97 -27.87 20.13 -17.75
N ALA A 98 -27.79 19.42 -18.89
CA ALA A 98 -28.26 19.89 -20.19
C ALA A 98 -29.78 20.15 -20.19
N ALA A 99 -30.56 19.37 -19.44
CA ALA A 99 -31.99 19.58 -19.25
C ALA A 99 -32.34 20.87 -18.48
N SER A 100 -31.36 21.52 -17.85
CA SER A 100 -31.50 22.80 -17.13
C SER A 100 -30.80 23.98 -17.81
N LEU A 101 -30.08 23.75 -18.91
CA LEU A 101 -29.40 24.80 -19.67
C LEU A 101 -30.46 25.68 -20.38
N PRO A 102 -30.44 27.02 -20.22
CA PRO A 102 -31.40 27.88 -20.91
C PRO A 102 -31.27 27.78 -22.42
N ALA A 103 -32.39 27.71 -23.16
CA ALA A 103 -32.37 27.60 -24.62
C ALA A 103 -31.65 28.77 -25.32
N SER A 104 -31.63 29.96 -24.70
CA SER A 104 -30.86 31.13 -25.14
C SER A 104 -29.33 30.95 -25.03
N CYS A 105 -28.86 29.88 -24.41
CA CYS A 105 -27.45 29.50 -24.34
C CYS A 105 -27.03 28.54 -25.46
N HIS A 106 -27.96 28.02 -26.28
CA HIS A 106 -27.62 27.10 -27.37
C HIS A 106 -27.13 27.87 -28.60
N LEU A 107 -25.81 27.99 -28.75
CA LEU A 107 -25.19 28.68 -29.88
C LEU A 107 -25.12 27.78 -31.14
N GLY A 108 -24.91 26.48 -30.95
CA GLY A 108 -24.78 25.50 -32.04
C GLY A 108 -24.59 24.08 -31.52
N THR A 109 -24.03 23.19 -32.33
CA THR A 109 -23.75 21.79 -31.95
C THR A 109 -22.42 21.29 -32.48
N ASP A 110 -21.68 20.54 -31.69
CA ASP A 110 -20.76 19.52 -32.22
C ASP A 110 -21.53 18.19 -32.39
N ALA A 111 -21.38 17.56 -33.56
CA ALA A 111 -22.02 16.29 -33.89
C ALA A 111 -21.17 15.07 -33.48
N PRO A 112 -19.86 14.98 -33.82
CA PRO A 112 -18.93 13.96 -33.29
C PRO A 112 -18.94 13.77 -31.76
N TRP A 113 -19.21 14.82 -30.98
CA TRP A 113 -19.30 14.78 -29.51
C TRP A 113 -20.73 14.84 -28.95
N ASN A 114 -21.74 14.94 -29.83
CA ASN A 114 -23.16 15.06 -29.48
C ASN A 114 -23.44 16.11 -28.38
N SER A 115 -22.98 17.35 -28.60
CA SER A 115 -23.03 18.44 -27.64
C SER A 115 -23.82 19.65 -28.16
N TRP A 116 -24.18 20.55 -27.25
CA TRP A 116 -24.49 21.94 -27.57
C TRP A 116 -23.24 22.79 -27.40
N VAL A 117 -22.90 23.61 -28.40
CA VAL A 117 -21.97 24.73 -28.21
C VAL A 117 -22.72 25.79 -27.41
N VAL A 118 -22.15 26.21 -26.28
CA VAL A 118 -22.77 27.14 -25.32
C VAL A 118 -22.36 28.57 -25.66
N ASP A 119 -23.28 29.53 -25.70
CA ASP A 119 -22.92 30.94 -25.83
C ASP A 119 -22.32 31.51 -24.54
N GLN A 120 -20.99 31.56 -24.45
CA GLN A 120 -20.30 32.17 -23.32
C GLN A 120 -20.17 33.71 -23.43
N ALA A 121 -20.61 34.34 -24.54
CA ALA A 121 -20.74 35.79 -24.62
C ALA A 121 -21.93 36.30 -23.78
N SER A 122 -23.01 35.52 -23.68
CA SER A 122 -24.15 35.78 -22.80
C SER A 122 -23.79 35.72 -21.30
N THR A 123 -24.23 36.73 -20.55
CA THR A 123 -24.11 36.79 -19.07
C THR A 123 -24.90 35.69 -18.37
N ILE A 124 -26.07 35.32 -18.90
CA ILE A 124 -26.97 34.31 -18.32
C ILE A 124 -26.27 32.94 -18.33
N CYS A 125 -25.56 32.62 -19.40
CA CYS A 125 -24.90 31.33 -19.60
C CYS A 125 -23.64 31.20 -18.74
N ARG A 126 -22.86 32.29 -18.59
CA ARG A 126 -21.77 32.36 -17.62
C ARG A 126 -22.28 32.18 -16.18
N GLN A 127 -23.38 32.84 -15.82
CA GLN A 127 -23.97 32.71 -14.48
C GLN A 127 -24.45 31.28 -14.20
N PHE A 128 -25.10 30.64 -15.19
CA PHE A 128 -25.46 29.23 -15.11
C PHE A 128 -24.25 28.32 -14.84
N TYR A 129 -23.12 28.54 -15.54
CA TYR A 129 -21.89 27.78 -15.28
C TYR A 129 -21.33 28.00 -13.88
N LEU A 130 -21.28 29.26 -13.40
CA LEU A 130 -20.83 29.58 -12.05
C LEU A 130 -21.69 28.88 -10.97
N ASP A 131 -23.02 28.90 -11.12
CA ASP A 131 -23.95 28.38 -10.12
C ASP A 131 -24.18 26.87 -10.19
N ARG A 132 -24.18 26.28 -11.39
CA ARG A 132 -24.61 24.88 -11.62
C ARG A 132 -23.46 23.91 -11.89
N VAL A 133 -22.27 24.42 -12.24
CA VAL A 133 -21.07 23.60 -12.49
C VAL A 133 -19.99 23.89 -11.45
N ILE A 134 -19.61 25.16 -11.27
CA ILE A 134 -18.42 25.54 -10.52
C ILE A 134 -18.65 25.51 -9.00
N LYS A 135 -19.70 26.17 -8.48
CA LYS A 135 -20.00 26.17 -7.03
C LYS A 135 -20.14 24.76 -6.43
N PRO A 136 -20.81 23.78 -7.08
CA PRO A 136 -20.82 22.39 -6.61
C PRO A 136 -19.42 21.74 -6.51
N LEU A 137 -18.53 22.02 -7.46
CA LEU A 137 -17.16 21.47 -7.44
C LEU A 137 -16.28 22.11 -6.36
N LEU A 138 -16.39 23.43 -6.16
CA LEU A 138 -15.77 24.13 -5.02
C LEU A 138 -16.27 23.56 -3.68
N ALA A 139 -17.58 23.28 -3.55
CA ALA A 139 -18.18 22.67 -2.37
C ALA A 139 -17.75 21.21 -2.13
N ARG A 140 -17.36 20.48 -3.19
CA ARG A 140 -16.67 19.18 -3.12
C ARG A 140 -15.17 19.28 -2.83
N GLY A 141 -14.60 20.49 -2.73
CA GLY A 141 -13.19 20.71 -2.40
C GLY A 141 -12.23 20.82 -3.60
N PHE A 142 -12.72 20.72 -4.84
CA PHE A 142 -11.88 20.98 -6.02
C PHE A 142 -11.49 22.46 -6.07
N ASN A 143 -10.19 22.72 -6.21
CA ASN A 143 -9.63 24.06 -6.50
C ASN A 143 -8.66 24.05 -7.70
N GLY A 144 -8.58 22.93 -8.42
CA GLY A 144 -8.03 22.86 -9.76
C GLY A 144 -9.17 22.62 -10.75
N PHE A 145 -9.10 23.26 -11.92
CA PHE A 145 -10.02 23.01 -13.02
C PHE A 145 -9.25 22.81 -14.33
N PHE A 146 -9.57 21.75 -15.06
CA PHE A 146 -9.15 21.58 -16.44
C PHE A 146 -10.26 22.11 -17.33
N LEU A 147 -9.97 23.18 -18.07
CA LEU A 147 -10.96 23.94 -18.83
C LEU A 147 -10.87 23.56 -20.32
N ASP A 148 -11.90 22.89 -20.81
CA ASP A 148 -11.94 22.33 -22.15
C ASP A 148 -12.91 23.08 -23.10
N THR A 149 -12.91 22.69 -24.38
CA THR A 149 -13.75 23.19 -25.49
C THR A 149 -13.62 24.70 -25.75
N LEU A 150 -12.46 25.27 -25.41
CA LEU A 150 -12.17 26.71 -25.48
C LEU A 150 -12.07 27.27 -26.91
N ASP A 151 -11.97 26.42 -27.93
CA ASP A 151 -11.95 26.78 -29.36
C ASP A 151 -13.24 26.37 -30.13
N SER A 152 -14.16 25.62 -29.52
CA SER A 152 -15.37 25.07 -30.15
C SER A 152 -16.33 26.12 -30.74
N TYR A 153 -16.29 27.36 -30.24
CA TYR A 153 -17.06 28.48 -30.82
C TYR A 153 -16.78 28.70 -32.32
N ARG A 154 -15.62 28.26 -32.83
CA ARG A 154 -15.23 28.35 -34.26
C ARG A 154 -16.07 27.44 -35.17
N LEU A 155 -16.69 26.39 -34.62
CA LEU A 155 -17.61 25.52 -35.35
C LEU A 155 -18.82 26.32 -35.85
N THR A 156 -19.35 27.21 -35.01
CA THR A 156 -20.51 28.06 -35.33
C THR A 156 -20.10 29.45 -35.84
N LEU A 157 -19.32 30.21 -35.07
CA LEU A 157 -19.05 31.62 -35.32
C LEU A 157 -17.97 31.82 -36.39
N LYS A 158 -18.30 32.50 -37.49
CA LYS A 158 -17.36 32.78 -38.60
C LYS A 158 -16.88 34.24 -38.65
N GLN A 159 -17.64 35.18 -38.09
CA GLN A 159 -17.27 36.60 -38.03
C GLN A 159 -16.25 36.88 -36.92
N SER A 160 -15.26 37.71 -37.20
CA SER A 160 -14.18 38.11 -36.27
C SER A 160 -14.71 38.62 -34.92
N ASP A 161 -15.73 39.45 -34.98
CA ASP A 161 -16.18 40.27 -33.85
C ASP A 161 -17.05 39.44 -32.90
N ALA A 162 -17.90 38.56 -33.46
CA ALA A 162 -18.61 37.54 -32.68
C ALA A 162 -17.64 36.59 -31.98
N GLN A 163 -16.57 36.14 -32.67
CA GLN A 163 -15.53 35.35 -32.02
C GLN A 163 -14.76 36.13 -30.93
N ALA A 164 -14.54 37.43 -31.11
CA ALA A 164 -13.89 38.28 -30.11
C ALA A 164 -14.78 38.52 -28.87
N ALA A 165 -16.09 38.70 -29.06
CA ALA A 165 -17.07 38.74 -27.98
C ALA A 165 -17.10 37.42 -27.20
N TYR A 166 -17.09 36.28 -27.90
CA TYR A 166 -17.04 34.95 -27.27
C TYR A 166 -15.77 34.74 -26.44
N ARG A 167 -14.58 35.06 -26.98
CA ARG A 167 -13.32 35.00 -26.23
C ARG A 167 -13.34 35.90 -24.99
N SER A 168 -13.92 37.10 -25.11
CA SER A 168 -14.10 38.02 -23.97
C SER A 168 -15.04 37.44 -22.91
N GLY A 169 -16.07 36.71 -23.34
CA GLY A 169 -16.95 35.91 -22.48
C GLY A 169 -16.21 34.82 -21.71
N LEU A 170 -15.42 33.97 -22.38
CA LEU A 170 -14.59 32.96 -21.71
C LEU A 170 -13.62 33.59 -20.70
N VAL A 171 -12.94 34.69 -21.06
CA VAL A 171 -12.03 35.42 -20.16
C VAL A 171 -12.76 35.96 -18.94
N ALA A 172 -13.99 36.47 -19.10
CA ALA A 172 -14.82 36.90 -17.99
C ALA A 172 -15.19 35.72 -17.08
N LEU A 173 -15.65 34.59 -17.64
CA LEU A 173 -16.03 33.40 -16.86
C LEU A 173 -14.86 32.86 -16.02
N ILE A 174 -13.66 32.75 -16.61
CA ILE A 174 -12.47 32.23 -15.91
C ILE A 174 -12.04 33.19 -14.78
N ARG A 175 -12.11 34.51 -15.02
CA ARG A 175 -11.90 35.52 -13.97
C ARG A 175 -12.96 35.40 -12.87
N ASP A 176 -14.21 35.12 -13.21
CA ASP A 176 -15.29 34.98 -12.23
C ASP A 176 -15.15 33.73 -11.37
N ILE A 177 -14.67 32.62 -11.92
CA ILE A 177 -14.29 31.42 -11.13
C ILE A 177 -13.16 31.77 -10.14
N ARG A 178 -12.14 32.51 -10.60
CA ARG A 178 -11.04 33.01 -9.75
C ARG A 178 -11.49 34.03 -8.70
N ARG A 179 -12.61 34.75 -8.93
CA ARG A 179 -13.27 35.61 -7.94
C ARG A 179 -14.09 34.83 -6.91
N LEU A 180 -14.65 33.66 -7.27
CA LEU A 180 -15.35 32.78 -6.33
C LEU A 180 -14.40 32.06 -5.36
N ASP A 181 -13.23 31.62 -5.83
CA ASP A 181 -12.15 31.12 -4.97
C ASP A 181 -10.77 31.61 -5.46
N PRO A 182 -10.11 32.52 -4.73
CA PRO A 182 -8.75 32.99 -5.04
C PRO A 182 -7.65 31.92 -5.03
N ARG A 183 -7.96 30.66 -4.68
CA ARG A 183 -7.06 29.50 -4.79
C ARG A 183 -7.25 28.72 -6.11
N ALA A 184 -8.35 28.96 -6.83
CA ALA A 184 -8.71 28.24 -8.06
C ALA A 184 -7.61 28.40 -9.13
N THR A 185 -7.05 27.30 -9.63
CA THR A 185 -6.08 27.32 -10.74
C THR A 185 -6.53 26.52 -11.93
N PHE A 186 -6.06 26.94 -13.11
CA PHE A 186 -6.57 26.44 -14.38
C PHE A 186 -5.47 25.78 -15.21
N ILE A 187 -5.78 24.61 -15.75
CA ILE A 187 -5.11 24.07 -16.93
C ILE A 187 -6.09 24.30 -18.09
N LEU A 188 -5.64 24.93 -19.17
CA LEU A 188 -6.48 25.14 -20.36
C LEU A 188 -6.24 24.02 -21.37
N ASN A 189 -7.26 23.46 -22.01
CA ASN A 189 -7.07 22.73 -23.25
C ASN A 189 -6.98 23.75 -24.40
N ARG A 190 -5.82 23.81 -25.07
CA ARG A 190 -5.48 24.80 -26.11
C ARG A 190 -5.69 26.24 -25.60
N GLY A 191 -6.79 26.89 -25.99
CA GLY A 191 -7.15 28.24 -25.54
C GLY A 191 -6.08 29.31 -25.79
N PHE A 192 -5.17 29.11 -26.75
CA PHE A 192 -3.93 29.88 -26.88
C PHE A 192 -4.17 31.40 -27.02
N GLU A 193 -5.24 31.80 -27.72
CA GLU A 193 -5.62 33.20 -27.92
C GLU A 193 -6.25 33.87 -26.67
N LEU A 194 -6.54 33.10 -25.62
CA LEU A 194 -7.02 33.62 -24.32
C LEU A 194 -5.85 33.96 -23.38
N LEU A 195 -4.69 33.32 -23.55
CA LEU A 195 -3.54 33.43 -22.64
C LEU A 195 -3.07 34.87 -22.36
N PRO A 196 -3.00 35.79 -23.34
CA PRO A 196 -2.60 37.19 -23.07
C PRO A 196 -3.52 37.92 -22.08
N ALA A 197 -4.78 37.49 -21.96
CA ALA A 197 -5.77 38.08 -21.06
C ALA A 197 -5.92 37.31 -19.72
N LEU A 198 -5.22 36.19 -19.54
CA LEU A 198 -5.38 35.28 -18.40
C LEU A 198 -4.12 35.11 -17.53
N GLN A 199 -3.03 35.83 -17.82
CA GLN A 199 -1.73 35.68 -17.15
C GLN A 199 -1.84 35.74 -15.60
N ASP A 200 -2.51 36.75 -15.06
CA ASP A 200 -2.68 36.94 -13.60
C ASP A 200 -3.86 36.16 -12.99
N VAL A 201 -4.59 35.36 -13.79
CA VAL A 201 -5.86 34.73 -13.40
C VAL A 201 -5.65 33.35 -12.75
N GLY A 202 -4.40 32.90 -12.58
CA GLY A 202 -4.08 31.61 -11.96
C GLY A 202 -4.09 30.42 -12.93
N VAL A 203 -3.89 30.67 -14.22
CA VAL A 203 -3.50 29.60 -15.16
C VAL A 203 -2.13 29.07 -14.76
N VAL A 204 -1.99 27.75 -14.67
CA VAL A 204 -0.73 27.06 -14.31
C VAL A 204 -0.16 26.24 -15.46
N GLY A 205 -0.99 25.86 -16.43
CA GLY A 205 -0.55 25.11 -17.60
C GLY A 205 -1.55 25.15 -18.75
N VAL A 206 -1.11 24.62 -19.89
CA VAL A 206 -1.91 24.46 -21.11
C VAL A 206 -1.61 23.09 -21.70
N ALA A 207 -2.66 22.29 -21.88
CA ALA A 207 -2.60 21.03 -22.60
C ALA A 207 -3.01 21.19 -24.07
N ALA A 208 -2.69 20.19 -24.89
CA ALA A 208 -3.25 20.07 -26.21
C ALA A 208 -3.27 18.61 -26.69
N GLU A 209 -4.35 18.28 -27.40
CA GLU A 209 -4.54 17.00 -28.10
C GLU A 209 -4.39 17.22 -29.61
N SER A 210 -3.49 16.54 -30.32
CA SER A 210 -2.39 15.68 -29.84
C SER A 210 -1.13 15.99 -30.65
N LEU A 211 0.05 15.58 -30.17
CA LEU A 211 1.33 16.03 -30.71
C LEU A 211 1.95 15.07 -31.74
N TYR A 212 1.91 13.77 -31.48
CA TYR A 212 2.51 12.70 -32.28
C TYR A 212 1.55 11.53 -32.54
N GLN A 213 0.79 11.06 -31.54
CA GLN A 213 -0.28 10.07 -31.68
C GLN A 213 -1.61 10.64 -31.18
N GLY A 214 -2.65 10.58 -31.99
CA GLY A 214 -3.95 11.17 -31.71
C GLY A 214 -5.12 10.22 -31.95
N TRP A 215 -6.33 10.71 -31.69
CA TRP A 215 -7.58 9.98 -31.86
C TRP A 215 -8.49 10.66 -32.90
N ASP A 216 -8.90 9.88 -33.90
CA ASP A 216 -9.83 10.29 -34.96
C ASP A 216 -11.26 9.96 -34.52
N GLN A 217 -11.86 10.82 -33.67
CA GLN A 217 -13.19 10.62 -33.06
C GLN A 217 -14.28 10.33 -34.12
N ALA A 218 -14.20 10.94 -35.30
CA ALA A 218 -15.16 10.70 -36.39
C ALA A 218 -15.04 9.29 -37.03
N ARG A 219 -13.91 8.59 -36.84
CA ARG A 219 -13.66 7.23 -37.36
C ARG A 219 -13.33 6.20 -36.27
N GLN A 220 -13.44 6.59 -34.99
CA GLN A 220 -13.17 5.77 -33.81
C GLN A 220 -11.84 4.98 -33.90
N ARG A 221 -10.75 5.67 -34.24
CA ARG A 221 -9.43 5.02 -34.44
C ARG A 221 -8.25 5.88 -34.00
N TYR A 222 -7.17 5.22 -33.57
CA TYR A 222 -5.87 5.84 -33.33
C TYR A 222 -5.21 6.23 -34.65
N VAL A 223 -4.52 7.38 -34.68
CA VAL A 223 -3.85 7.94 -35.87
C VAL A 223 -2.53 8.61 -35.48
N THR A 224 -1.54 8.60 -36.35
CA THR A 224 -0.34 9.45 -36.19
C THR A 224 -0.66 10.87 -36.67
N VAL A 225 -0.24 11.87 -35.90
CA VAL A 225 -0.45 13.30 -36.18
C VAL A 225 0.40 13.72 -37.39
N LYS A 226 -0.10 14.64 -38.23
CA LYS A 226 0.63 15.07 -39.43
C LYS A 226 1.83 15.95 -39.06
N PRO A 227 2.95 15.90 -39.81
CA PRO A 227 4.13 16.71 -39.54
C PRO A 227 3.89 18.22 -39.42
N ASP A 228 2.98 18.79 -40.22
CA ASP A 228 2.65 20.22 -40.15
C ASP A 228 1.81 20.59 -38.93
N ASP A 229 0.85 19.73 -38.55
CA ASP A 229 0.02 19.89 -37.35
C ASP A 229 0.91 19.80 -36.09
N THR A 230 1.80 18.80 -36.03
CA THR A 230 2.85 18.65 -35.02
C THR A 230 3.74 19.90 -34.95
N LYS A 231 4.25 20.39 -36.09
CA LYS A 231 5.14 21.56 -36.16
C LYS A 231 4.46 22.85 -35.69
N TRP A 232 3.18 23.04 -36.03
CA TRP A 232 2.38 24.15 -35.52
C TRP A 232 2.18 24.05 -34.01
N LEU A 233 1.81 22.87 -33.50
CA LEU A 233 1.53 22.68 -32.09
C LEU A 233 2.79 22.82 -31.21
N LEU A 234 3.94 22.32 -31.66
CA LEU A 234 5.24 22.60 -31.03
C LEU A 234 5.51 24.11 -30.94
N GLY A 235 5.11 24.89 -31.95
CA GLY A 235 5.20 26.35 -31.92
C GLY A 235 4.40 26.96 -30.76
N GLN A 236 3.14 26.53 -30.58
CA GLN A 236 2.26 27.01 -29.51
C GLN A 236 2.76 26.58 -28.12
N LEU A 237 3.08 25.29 -27.93
CA LEU A 237 3.54 24.76 -26.65
C LEU A 237 4.89 25.36 -26.22
N ARG A 238 5.78 25.67 -27.16
CA ARG A 238 7.01 26.43 -26.89
C ARG A 238 6.75 27.90 -26.53
N ALA A 239 5.63 28.50 -26.97
CA ALA A 239 5.21 29.83 -26.54
C ALA A 239 4.64 29.82 -25.11
N VAL A 240 3.79 28.83 -24.78
CA VAL A 240 3.29 28.57 -23.41
C VAL A 240 4.46 28.43 -22.42
N ARG A 241 5.47 27.62 -22.76
CA ARG A 241 6.65 27.45 -21.91
C ARG A 241 7.46 28.74 -21.74
N LYS A 242 7.51 29.60 -22.76
CA LYS A 242 8.17 30.92 -22.70
C LYS A 242 7.43 31.92 -21.80
N SER A 243 6.13 31.79 -21.60
CA SER A 243 5.38 32.58 -20.61
C SER A 243 5.38 31.96 -19.20
N GLY A 244 6.26 31.01 -18.91
CA GLY A 244 6.42 30.39 -17.59
C GLY A 244 5.34 29.38 -17.20
N LEU A 245 4.45 29.02 -18.13
CA LEU A 245 3.38 28.05 -17.92
C LEU A 245 3.83 26.63 -18.28
N VAL A 246 3.23 25.62 -17.65
CA VAL A 246 3.49 24.21 -17.97
C VAL A 246 2.79 23.85 -19.28
N SER A 247 3.57 23.58 -20.33
CA SER A 247 3.07 23.01 -21.59
C SER A 247 2.92 21.49 -21.48
N ILE A 248 1.71 20.98 -21.73
CA ILE A 248 1.35 19.56 -21.69
C ILE A 248 0.93 19.11 -23.10
N ALA A 249 1.24 17.86 -23.49
CA ALA A 249 0.66 17.20 -24.65
C ALA A 249 -0.02 15.89 -24.22
N ILE A 250 -1.23 15.65 -24.74
CA ILE A 250 -2.03 14.47 -24.45
C ILE A 250 -2.15 13.64 -25.74
N ASP A 251 -1.57 12.45 -25.71
CA ASP A 251 -1.38 11.60 -26.89
C ASP A 251 -1.99 10.20 -26.67
N TYR A 252 -2.47 9.60 -27.76
CA TYR A 252 -3.42 8.49 -27.70
C TYR A 252 -2.90 7.21 -28.38
N LEU A 253 -2.88 6.11 -27.62
CA LEU A 253 -2.48 4.77 -28.06
C LEU A 253 -3.38 3.67 -27.46
N PRO A 254 -3.49 2.50 -28.10
CA PRO A 254 -4.21 1.35 -27.52
C PRO A 254 -3.63 0.90 -26.17
N PRO A 255 -4.45 0.44 -25.20
CA PRO A 255 -4.00 0.05 -23.85
C PRO A 255 -2.84 -0.97 -23.84
N ASN A 256 -2.86 -1.95 -24.75
CA ASN A 256 -1.83 -2.99 -24.86
C ASN A 256 -0.52 -2.54 -25.55
N ARG A 257 -0.30 -1.23 -25.72
CA ARG A 257 0.88 -0.64 -26.38
C ARG A 257 1.79 0.14 -25.42
N GLN A 258 1.85 -0.25 -24.14
CA GLN A 258 2.62 0.43 -23.07
C GLN A 258 4.05 0.83 -23.49
N GLN A 259 4.82 -0.07 -24.11
CA GLN A 259 6.19 0.25 -24.56
C GLN A 259 6.24 1.38 -25.60
N ALA A 260 5.24 1.48 -26.49
CA ALA A 260 5.15 2.58 -27.44
C ALA A 260 4.74 3.88 -26.75
N ALA A 261 3.84 3.83 -25.76
CA ALA A 261 3.48 4.99 -24.94
C ALA A 261 4.68 5.53 -24.14
N GLU A 262 5.55 4.66 -23.64
CA GLU A 262 6.81 5.08 -22.98
C GLU A 262 7.81 5.73 -23.93
N LEU A 263 7.88 5.29 -25.19
CA LEU A 263 8.77 5.89 -26.20
C LEU A 263 8.22 7.25 -26.66
N ASP A 264 6.91 7.36 -26.85
CA ASP A 264 6.26 8.59 -27.27
C ASP A 264 6.27 9.64 -26.13
N ALA A 265 6.04 9.24 -24.88
CA ALA A 265 6.19 10.11 -23.71
C ALA A 265 7.61 10.71 -23.61
N LYS A 266 8.66 9.89 -23.77
CA LYS A 266 10.06 10.36 -23.80
C LYS A 266 10.36 11.29 -24.97
N ARG A 267 9.69 11.10 -26.12
CA ARG A 267 9.81 11.99 -27.28
C ARG A 267 9.21 13.37 -27.02
N ILE A 268 8.04 13.42 -26.36
CA ILE A 268 7.39 14.66 -25.92
C ILE A 268 8.23 15.37 -24.84
N GLU A 269 8.77 14.62 -23.89
CA GLU A 269 9.69 15.13 -22.85
C GLU A 269 10.96 15.75 -23.46
N ALA A 270 11.51 15.15 -24.53
CA ALA A 270 12.67 15.68 -25.24
C ALA A 270 12.42 17.03 -25.95
N ASP A 271 11.17 17.37 -26.29
CA ASP A 271 10.78 18.71 -26.74
C ASP A 271 10.69 19.74 -25.58
N GLY A 272 10.79 19.28 -24.32
CA GLY A 272 10.62 20.04 -23.08
C GLY A 272 9.14 20.30 -22.75
N ILE A 273 8.26 19.37 -23.13
CA ILE A 273 6.81 19.40 -22.92
C ILE A 273 6.47 18.23 -21.99
N VAL A 274 5.48 18.40 -21.11
CA VAL A 274 5.04 17.32 -20.23
C VAL A 274 4.13 16.35 -21.01
N PRO A 275 4.49 15.06 -21.15
CA PRO A 275 3.59 14.07 -21.72
C PRO A 275 2.47 13.66 -20.77
N TYR A 276 1.33 13.27 -21.35
CA TYR A 276 0.52 12.16 -20.85
C TYR A 276 0.05 11.30 -22.02
N VAL A 277 0.51 10.05 -22.08
CA VAL A 277 0.17 9.11 -23.15
C VAL A 277 -0.73 8.00 -22.61
N THR A 278 -1.94 7.88 -23.13
CA THR A 278 -3.01 6.99 -22.61
C THR A 278 -3.94 6.50 -23.73
N ASN A 279 -5.08 5.88 -23.41
CA ASN A 279 -6.11 5.51 -24.38
C ASN A 279 -7.13 6.64 -24.65
N ALA A 280 -7.86 6.55 -25.76
CA ALA A 280 -8.78 7.60 -26.20
C ALA A 280 -9.99 7.85 -25.25
N SER A 281 -10.30 6.90 -24.36
CA SER A 281 -11.36 7.03 -23.35
C SER A 281 -10.86 7.62 -22.03
N LEU A 282 -9.54 7.77 -21.86
CA LEU A 282 -8.86 8.18 -20.63
C LEU A 282 -9.26 7.35 -19.39
N ASP A 283 -9.66 6.08 -19.57
CA ASP A 283 -10.07 5.17 -18.48
C ASP A 283 -8.97 4.20 -18.02
N ILE A 284 -7.73 4.43 -18.46
CA ILE A 284 -6.52 3.72 -17.99
C ILE A 284 -5.50 4.71 -17.40
N VAL A 285 -4.58 4.20 -16.57
CA VAL A 285 -3.45 5.01 -16.07
C VAL A 285 -2.35 5.03 -17.12
N GLY A 286 -2.16 6.20 -17.73
CA GLY A 286 -1.16 6.46 -18.77
C GLY A 286 0.26 6.70 -18.25
N THR A 287 1.16 7.09 -19.17
CA THR A 287 2.56 7.41 -18.87
C THR A 287 2.82 8.91 -19.00
N SER A 288 3.51 9.50 -18.02
CA SER A 288 3.97 10.91 -18.03
C SER A 288 5.51 10.95 -17.91
N THR A 289 6.08 12.05 -17.41
CA THR A 289 7.50 12.14 -16.98
C THR A 289 7.82 11.09 -15.90
N VAL A 290 6.81 10.67 -15.14
CA VAL A 290 6.84 9.45 -14.33
C VAL A 290 6.04 8.31 -14.98
N ARG A 291 6.54 7.09 -14.83
CA ARG A 291 5.83 5.86 -15.22
C ARG A 291 5.53 5.04 -13.98
N VAL A 292 4.25 4.92 -13.61
CA VAL A 292 3.83 4.17 -12.42
C VAL A 292 4.18 2.69 -12.56
N LEU A 293 4.57 2.08 -11.45
CA LEU A 293 4.73 0.63 -11.28
C LEU A 293 3.57 0.19 -10.36
N PRO A 294 2.41 -0.23 -10.90
CA PRO A 294 1.26 -0.56 -10.08
C PRO A 294 1.60 -1.72 -9.14
N ARG A 295 1.11 -1.63 -7.89
CA ARG A 295 1.41 -2.59 -6.82
C ARG A 295 0.21 -3.45 -6.40
N ARG A 296 -1.02 -3.05 -6.72
CA ARG A 296 -2.21 -3.84 -6.39
C ARG A 296 -2.33 -5.06 -7.31
N VAL A 297 -2.55 -6.23 -6.72
CA VAL A 297 -3.00 -7.45 -7.40
C VAL A 297 -4.41 -7.77 -6.92
N LEU A 298 -5.32 -8.08 -7.84
CA LEU A 298 -6.66 -8.56 -7.50
C LEU A 298 -6.62 -10.07 -7.28
N LEU A 299 -7.21 -10.54 -6.19
CA LEU A 299 -7.34 -11.96 -5.85
C LEU A 299 -8.80 -12.38 -6.03
N LEU A 300 -9.10 -13.13 -7.09
CA LEU A 300 -10.46 -13.57 -7.40
C LEU A 300 -10.71 -14.98 -6.85
N TYR A 301 -11.76 -15.11 -6.04
CA TYR A 301 -12.24 -16.37 -5.46
C TYR A 301 -13.77 -16.44 -5.55
N SER A 302 -14.37 -17.59 -5.21
CA SER A 302 -15.81 -17.81 -5.29
C SER A 302 -16.26 -18.99 -4.43
N GLY A 303 -17.46 -18.90 -3.85
CA GLY A 303 -18.10 -19.99 -3.10
C GLY A 303 -18.69 -19.51 -1.78
N ASP A 304 -18.85 -20.42 -0.83
CA ASP A 304 -19.26 -20.09 0.55
C ASP A 304 -18.10 -19.51 1.40
N GLU A 305 -16.88 -19.49 0.84
CA GLU A 305 -15.71 -18.83 1.40
C GLU A 305 -15.93 -17.30 1.57
N ASP A 306 -15.18 -16.70 2.50
CA ASP A 306 -15.09 -15.26 2.73
C ASP A 306 -13.70 -14.70 2.33
N ALA A 307 -13.48 -13.40 2.52
CA ALA A 307 -12.26 -12.72 2.08
C ALA A 307 -11.00 -13.16 2.83
N MET A 308 -11.13 -13.63 4.07
CA MET A 308 -10.05 -14.19 4.90
C MET A 308 -9.85 -15.68 4.65
N HIS A 309 -10.94 -16.45 4.58
CA HIS A 309 -10.93 -17.92 4.51
C HIS A 309 -11.06 -18.49 3.09
N ASN A 310 -10.16 -18.09 2.20
CA ASN A 310 -10.05 -18.62 0.82
C ASN A 310 -8.59 -18.94 0.45
N ASN A 311 -8.39 -19.83 -0.52
CA ASN A 311 -7.06 -20.27 -0.96
C ASN A 311 -6.17 -19.12 -1.48
N ALA A 312 -6.74 -18.09 -2.11
CA ALA A 312 -5.95 -16.96 -2.62
C ALA A 312 -5.40 -16.10 -1.47
N ASN A 313 -6.18 -15.85 -0.42
CA ASN A 313 -5.74 -15.13 0.77
C ASN A 313 -4.79 -15.98 1.64
N TRP A 314 -5.12 -17.26 1.87
CA TRP A 314 -4.28 -18.17 2.66
C TRP A 314 -2.90 -18.41 2.05
N TYR A 315 -2.80 -18.51 0.71
CA TYR A 315 -1.58 -18.98 0.06
C TYR A 315 -0.99 -17.96 -0.92
N ALA A 316 -1.76 -17.38 -1.85
CA ALA A 316 -1.20 -16.48 -2.87
C ALA A 316 -0.82 -15.09 -2.32
N ALA A 317 -1.49 -14.60 -1.27
CA ALA A 317 -1.25 -13.26 -0.74
C ALA A 317 0.13 -13.08 -0.10
N MET A 318 0.61 -14.03 0.73
CA MET A 318 1.91 -13.89 1.43
C MET A 318 3.11 -13.77 0.45
N PRO A 319 3.25 -14.60 -0.61
CA PRO A 319 4.31 -14.43 -1.61
C PRO A 319 4.21 -13.10 -2.36
N LEU A 320 3.00 -12.62 -2.65
CA LEU A 320 2.79 -11.30 -3.28
C LEU A 320 3.20 -10.16 -2.34
N ASN A 321 2.75 -10.17 -1.08
CA ASN A 321 3.12 -9.17 -0.08
C ASN A 321 4.65 -9.14 0.11
N HIS A 322 5.31 -10.30 0.26
CA HIS A 322 6.77 -10.36 0.32
C HIS A 322 7.40 -9.77 -0.94
N MET A 323 6.91 -10.09 -2.13
CA MET A 323 7.38 -9.51 -3.40
C MET A 323 7.01 -8.04 -3.59
N GLY A 324 6.34 -7.39 -2.63
CA GLY A 324 6.04 -5.97 -2.65
C GLY A 324 4.66 -5.59 -3.16
N TYR A 325 3.77 -6.54 -3.38
CA TYR A 325 2.47 -6.32 -4.00
C TYR A 325 1.35 -6.30 -2.96
N ALA A 326 0.51 -5.27 -3.05
CA ALA A 326 -0.68 -5.09 -2.24
C ALA A 326 -1.81 -5.98 -2.77
N THR A 327 -2.63 -6.55 -1.89
CA THR A 327 -3.52 -7.67 -2.28
C THR A 327 -4.98 -7.39 -1.96
N ARG A 328 -5.84 -7.38 -2.99
CA ARG A 328 -7.27 -7.05 -2.86
C ARG A 328 -8.15 -8.21 -3.31
N SER A 329 -8.74 -8.91 -2.34
CA SER A 329 -9.67 -10.02 -2.58
C SER A 329 -11.03 -9.54 -3.10
N ILE A 330 -11.61 -10.27 -4.06
CA ILE A 330 -12.95 -10.06 -4.61
C ILE A 330 -13.64 -11.42 -4.78
N ASP A 331 -14.82 -11.55 -4.17
CA ASP A 331 -15.71 -12.69 -4.39
C ASP A 331 -16.53 -12.46 -5.66
N VAL A 332 -16.32 -13.27 -6.70
CA VAL A 332 -17.00 -13.12 -8.00
C VAL A 332 -18.43 -13.71 -8.03
N SER A 333 -18.87 -14.34 -6.94
CA SER A 333 -20.26 -14.76 -6.74
C SER A 333 -21.09 -13.69 -6.03
N LYS A 334 -20.49 -12.95 -5.08
CA LYS A 334 -21.17 -11.95 -4.24
C LYS A 334 -20.92 -10.48 -4.66
N THR A 335 -19.80 -10.19 -5.34
CA THR A 335 -19.35 -8.81 -5.64
C THR A 335 -19.25 -8.58 -7.17
N PRO A 336 -19.73 -7.44 -7.71
CA PRO A 336 -19.43 -7.05 -9.08
C PRO A 336 -17.93 -6.91 -9.33
N LEU A 337 -17.46 -7.39 -10.50
CA LEU A 337 -16.09 -7.14 -10.95
C LEU A 337 -15.91 -5.65 -11.34
N PRO A 338 -14.72 -5.05 -11.16
CA PRO A 338 -14.49 -3.64 -11.48
C PRO A 338 -14.77 -3.30 -12.95
N ASP A 339 -15.48 -2.19 -13.17
CA ASP A 339 -15.74 -1.65 -14.51
C ASP A 339 -14.48 -1.10 -15.20
N GLY A 340 -14.55 -0.97 -16.53
CA GLY A 340 -13.48 -0.37 -17.34
C GLY A 340 -12.31 -1.32 -17.64
N LEU A 341 -11.13 -0.74 -17.85
CA LEU A 341 -9.87 -1.45 -18.10
C LEU A 341 -8.85 -1.16 -17.00
N LEU A 342 -8.30 -2.21 -16.38
CA LEU A 342 -7.37 -2.09 -15.26
C LEU A 342 -5.91 -1.83 -15.68
N THR A 343 -5.67 -1.51 -16.96
CA THR A 343 -4.32 -1.22 -17.50
C THR A 343 -3.67 -0.06 -16.73
N GLY A 344 -2.49 -0.32 -16.18
CA GLY A 344 -1.76 0.63 -15.33
C GLY A 344 -2.35 0.81 -13.92
N GLN A 345 -3.56 0.30 -13.64
CA GLN A 345 -4.20 0.37 -12.32
C GLN A 345 -3.77 -0.78 -11.40
N VAL A 346 -3.53 -1.96 -11.97
CA VAL A 346 -3.12 -3.18 -11.23
C VAL A 346 -1.85 -3.78 -11.84
N ALA A 347 -1.06 -4.48 -11.01
CA ALA A 347 0.07 -5.28 -11.47
C ALA A 347 -0.39 -6.52 -12.26
N GLY A 348 -1.56 -7.05 -11.90
CA GLY A 348 -2.19 -8.19 -12.54
C GLY A 348 -3.36 -8.73 -11.73
N ILE A 349 -3.88 -9.87 -12.16
CA ILE A 349 -5.01 -10.57 -11.54
C ILE A 349 -4.57 -12.01 -11.24
N VAL A 350 -4.85 -12.50 -10.03
CA VAL A 350 -4.75 -13.92 -9.69
C VAL A 350 -6.16 -14.46 -9.50
N THR A 351 -6.51 -15.57 -10.16
CA THR A 351 -7.67 -16.36 -9.76
C THR A 351 -7.21 -17.54 -8.93
N TRP A 352 -8.01 -17.94 -7.93
CA TRP A 352 -7.90 -19.26 -7.33
C TRP A 352 -9.31 -19.80 -7.14
N PHE A 353 -9.74 -20.65 -8.06
CA PHE A 353 -11.07 -21.25 -8.04
C PHE A 353 -10.99 -22.73 -7.67
N ASN A 354 -12.02 -23.20 -6.96
CA ASN A 354 -12.20 -24.58 -6.52
C ASN A 354 -13.35 -25.29 -7.28
N THR A 355 -13.87 -24.65 -8.35
CA THR A 355 -14.81 -25.20 -9.33
C THR A 355 -14.72 -24.41 -10.63
N ASP A 356 -15.03 -25.03 -11.76
CA ASP A 356 -15.20 -24.37 -13.06
C ASP A 356 -16.64 -23.87 -13.28
N ASP A 357 -17.61 -24.42 -12.54
CA ASP A 357 -19.04 -24.09 -12.64
C ASP A 357 -19.41 -22.86 -11.79
N LEU A 358 -18.76 -21.71 -12.05
CA LEU A 358 -19.08 -20.47 -11.34
C LEU A 358 -20.47 -19.94 -11.72
N ALA A 359 -21.27 -19.50 -10.73
CA ALA A 359 -22.61 -18.94 -10.94
C ALA A 359 -22.66 -17.70 -11.89
N ASN A 360 -21.52 -17.03 -12.10
CA ASN A 360 -21.35 -15.94 -13.06
C ASN A 360 -20.29 -16.24 -14.14
N ALA A 361 -19.91 -17.50 -14.38
CA ALA A 361 -18.76 -17.93 -15.21
C ALA A 361 -18.60 -17.13 -16.52
N GLY A 362 -19.65 -17.03 -17.33
CA GLY A 362 -19.61 -16.29 -18.61
C GLY A 362 -19.27 -14.80 -18.47
N LYS A 363 -19.69 -14.13 -17.38
CA LYS A 363 -19.31 -12.74 -17.08
C LYS A 363 -17.86 -12.65 -16.62
N VAL A 364 -17.43 -13.57 -15.76
CA VAL A 364 -16.05 -13.65 -15.25
C VAL A 364 -15.06 -13.88 -16.39
N TYR A 365 -15.33 -14.87 -17.25
CA TYR A 365 -14.56 -15.15 -18.46
C TYR A 365 -14.54 -13.94 -19.42
N ALA A 366 -15.69 -13.34 -19.75
CA ALA A 366 -15.74 -12.18 -20.64
C ALA A 366 -14.96 -10.97 -20.08
N TRP A 367 -14.99 -10.77 -18.75
CA TRP A 367 -14.21 -9.72 -18.09
C TRP A 367 -12.71 -10.04 -18.11
N LEU A 368 -12.29 -11.25 -17.72
CA LEU A 368 -10.88 -11.69 -17.78
C LEU A 368 -10.32 -11.55 -19.20
N ARG A 369 -11.05 -12.02 -20.21
CA ARG A 369 -10.74 -11.85 -21.64
C ARG A 369 -10.49 -10.39 -22.02
N ARG A 370 -11.32 -9.46 -21.53
CA ARG A 370 -11.18 -8.01 -21.77
C ARG A 370 -9.91 -7.44 -21.11
N GLN A 371 -9.62 -7.82 -19.85
CA GLN A 371 -8.41 -7.34 -19.15
C GLN A 371 -7.13 -7.90 -19.79
N MET A 372 -7.10 -9.19 -20.15
CA MET A 372 -6.00 -9.83 -20.89
C MET A 372 -5.73 -9.13 -22.22
N ALA A 373 -6.77 -8.86 -23.02
CA ALA A 373 -6.65 -8.18 -24.31
C ALA A 373 -6.13 -6.73 -24.20
N ALA A 374 -6.39 -6.08 -23.06
CA ALA A 374 -5.88 -4.75 -22.72
C ALA A 374 -4.45 -4.75 -22.12
N GLY A 375 -3.83 -5.93 -21.97
CA GLY A 375 -2.46 -6.10 -21.48
C GLY A 375 -2.33 -6.23 -19.96
N VAL A 376 -3.43 -6.44 -19.22
CA VAL A 376 -3.38 -6.77 -17.78
C VAL A 376 -3.07 -8.27 -17.66
N PRO A 377 -1.96 -8.66 -17.03
CA PRO A 377 -1.56 -10.07 -16.98
C PRO A 377 -2.35 -10.84 -15.92
N VAL A 378 -2.60 -12.12 -16.19
CA VAL A 378 -3.44 -13.00 -15.36
C VAL A 378 -2.73 -14.30 -15.03
N ALA A 379 -2.74 -14.68 -13.76
CA ALA A 379 -2.28 -15.97 -13.26
C ALA A 379 -3.48 -16.79 -12.75
N LEU A 380 -3.77 -17.92 -13.39
CA LEU A 380 -4.89 -18.80 -13.01
C LEU A 380 -4.37 -19.96 -12.14
N LEU A 381 -4.94 -20.16 -10.94
CA LEU A 381 -4.53 -21.21 -10.00
C LEU A 381 -5.69 -22.18 -9.70
N GLY A 382 -5.40 -23.47 -9.70
CA GLY A 382 -6.35 -24.53 -9.37
C GLY A 382 -7.23 -24.91 -10.55
N GLN A 383 -8.26 -24.11 -10.82
CA GLN A 383 -9.23 -24.29 -11.90
C GLN A 383 -9.50 -22.96 -12.64
N PHE A 384 -10.05 -23.05 -13.85
CA PHE A 384 -10.27 -21.90 -14.74
C PHE A 384 -11.43 -21.01 -14.27
N GLY A 385 -12.48 -21.60 -13.70
CA GLY A 385 -13.71 -20.89 -13.33
C GLY A 385 -14.67 -20.68 -14.51
N PHE A 386 -14.48 -21.43 -15.60
CA PHE A 386 -15.33 -21.42 -16.80
C PHE A 386 -15.15 -22.74 -17.59
N PRO A 387 -16.10 -23.09 -18.48
CA PRO A 387 -16.05 -24.36 -19.22
C PRO A 387 -14.74 -24.57 -20.00
N MET A 388 -14.14 -25.74 -19.84
CA MET A 388 -12.88 -26.12 -20.49
C MET A 388 -13.11 -26.66 -21.92
N ASP A 389 -13.87 -25.93 -22.73
CA ASP A 389 -14.15 -26.25 -24.13
C ASP A 389 -13.31 -25.41 -25.11
N ALA A 390 -13.30 -25.81 -26.39
CA ALA A 390 -12.52 -25.12 -27.43
C ALA A 390 -12.98 -23.67 -27.71
N ALA A 391 -14.23 -23.29 -27.42
CA ALA A 391 -14.71 -21.92 -27.61
C ALA A 391 -14.25 -20.97 -26.50
N HIS A 392 -13.96 -21.49 -25.30
CA HIS A 392 -13.34 -20.75 -24.20
C HIS A 392 -11.80 -20.80 -24.22
N LEU A 393 -11.22 -21.93 -24.62
CA LEU A 393 -9.77 -22.16 -24.55
C LEU A 393 -9.01 -21.67 -25.79
N ALA A 394 -9.51 -21.91 -27.01
CA ALA A 394 -8.78 -21.48 -28.23
C ALA A 394 -8.55 -19.95 -28.30
N PRO A 395 -9.47 -19.06 -27.84
CA PRO A 395 -9.20 -17.63 -27.77
C PRO A 395 -8.08 -17.25 -26.79
N LEU A 396 -7.71 -18.13 -25.86
CA LEU A 396 -6.58 -17.99 -24.93
C LEU A 396 -5.27 -18.61 -25.48
N GLY A 397 -5.28 -19.16 -26.70
CA GLY A 397 -4.13 -19.86 -27.27
C GLY A 397 -3.92 -21.26 -26.68
N LEU A 398 -5.00 -21.90 -26.23
CA LEU A 398 -5.02 -23.22 -25.61
C LEU A 398 -5.93 -24.16 -26.42
N ASP A 399 -5.42 -25.31 -26.82
CA ASP A 399 -6.23 -26.36 -27.46
C ASP A 399 -6.55 -27.46 -26.44
N VAL A 400 -7.73 -28.08 -26.56
CA VAL A 400 -8.18 -29.19 -25.70
C VAL A 400 -8.65 -30.36 -26.57
N SER A 401 -8.36 -31.58 -26.12
CA SER A 401 -8.78 -32.82 -26.80
C SER A 401 -9.62 -33.71 -25.87
N ALA A 402 -10.09 -34.86 -26.37
CA ALA A 402 -10.84 -35.81 -25.56
C ALA A 402 -9.90 -36.56 -24.59
N SER A 403 -10.22 -36.57 -23.30
CA SER A 403 -9.51 -37.37 -22.30
C SER A 403 -9.60 -38.88 -22.62
N PRO A 404 -8.51 -39.65 -22.44
CA PRO A 404 -8.49 -41.07 -22.75
C PRO A 404 -9.34 -41.88 -21.77
N ALA A 405 -10.04 -42.90 -22.28
CA ALA A 405 -10.95 -43.72 -21.47
C ALA A 405 -10.22 -44.85 -20.70
N GLY A 406 -10.66 -45.11 -19.47
CA GLY A 406 -10.23 -46.25 -18.65
C GLY A 406 -9.27 -45.90 -17.51
N LEU A 407 -8.88 -46.93 -16.73
CA LEU A 407 -7.96 -46.78 -15.61
C LEU A 407 -6.51 -46.76 -16.10
N LEU A 408 -5.98 -45.55 -16.29
CA LEU A 408 -4.66 -45.30 -16.87
C LEU A 408 -3.70 -44.70 -15.84
N LYS A 409 -2.39 -44.96 -16.02
CA LYS A 409 -1.33 -44.34 -15.20
C LYS A 409 -0.93 -42.99 -15.78
N ALA A 410 -0.80 -41.99 -14.91
CA ALA A 410 -0.17 -40.73 -15.25
C ALA A 410 1.35 -40.79 -15.04
N HIS A 411 2.10 -40.07 -15.87
CA HIS A 411 3.55 -39.88 -15.74
C HIS A 411 3.94 -38.45 -16.10
N ILE A 412 5.07 -37.98 -15.58
CA ILE A 412 5.63 -36.66 -15.91
C ILE A 412 6.47 -36.82 -17.19
N VAL A 413 6.20 -35.97 -18.20
CA VAL A 413 6.95 -35.89 -19.45
C VAL A 413 8.02 -34.80 -19.37
N HIS A 414 7.66 -33.65 -18.80
CA HIS A 414 8.56 -32.52 -18.56
C HIS A 414 8.18 -31.85 -17.24
N ALA A 415 9.18 -31.35 -16.50
CA ALA A 415 8.99 -30.48 -15.36
C ALA A 415 10.14 -29.47 -15.31
N ASP A 416 9.85 -28.24 -14.90
CA ASP A 416 10.83 -27.19 -14.68
C ASP A 416 11.06 -26.99 -13.18
N ASP A 417 12.17 -27.52 -12.66
CA ASP A 417 12.53 -27.47 -11.22
C ASP A 417 12.69 -26.05 -10.65
N ALA A 418 12.74 -25.00 -11.48
CA ALA A 418 12.67 -23.63 -10.99
C ALA A 418 11.24 -23.20 -10.62
N PHE A 419 10.21 -23.85 -11.20
CA PHE A 419 8.80 -23.50 -11.08
C PHE A 419 7.94 -24.56 -10.40
N VAL A 420 8.29 -25.84 -10.45
CA VAL A 420 7.55 -26.94 -9.78
C VAL A 420 8.47 -27.83 -8.94
N GLY A 421 7.90 -28.59 -8.00
CA GLY A 421 8.65 -29.39 -7.03
C GLY A 421 9.17 -28.61 -5.82
N PHE A 422 8.64 -27.41 -5.54
CA PHE A 422 9.29 -26.40 -4.69
C PHE A 422 9.49 -26.79 -3.21
N GLU A 423 8.43 -27.21 -2.51
CA GLU A 423 8.51 -27.76 -1.14
C GLU A 423 8.19 -29.26 -1.12
N GLY A 424 7.59 -29.78 -2.18
CA GLY A 424 7.26 -31.18 -2.32
C GLY A 424 7.21 -31.60 -3.78
N SER A 425 7.73 -32.80 -4.05
CA SER A 425 7.81 -33.39 -5.39
C SER A 425 6.47 -33.39 -6.13
N VAL A 426 6.51 -33.17 -7.44
CA VAL A 426 5.33 -33.33 -8.31
C VAL A 426 4.88 -34.79 -8.30
N LEU A 427 3.56 -35.02 -8.20
CA LEU A 427 2.94 -36.35 -8.29
C LEU A 427 1.91 -36.32 -9.43
N PRO A 428 2.10 -37.05 -10.54
CA PRO A 428 1.22 -36.97 -11.71
C PRO A 428 -0.14 -37.60 -11.40
N SER A 429 -1.23 -36.91 -11.78
CA SER A 429 -2.61 -37.30 -11.46
C SER A 429 -3.39 -37.68 -12.73
N ALA A 430 -3.88 -38.92 -12.81
CA ALA A 430 -4.79 -39.34 -13.89
C ALA A 430 -6.24 -38.88 -13.67
N PRO A 431 -6.81 -38.85 -12.43
CA PRO A 431 -8.17 -38.34 -12.21
C PRO A 431 -8.38 -36.86 -12.53
N ASN A 432 -7.31 -36.06 -12.52
CA ASN A 432 -7.36 -34.62 -12.80
C ASN A 432 -6.88 -34.28 -14.24
N PHE A 433 -6.62 -35.29 -15.08
CA PHE A 433 -5.94 -35.10 -16.37
C PHE A 433 -6.85 -34.45 -17.41
N LEU A 434 -6.47 -33.25 -17.84
CA LEU A 434 -7.09 -32.52 -18.95
C LEU A 434 -6.08 -32.43 -20.11
N PRO A 435 -6.27 -33.09 -21.27
CA PRO A 435 -5.31 -33.07 -22.37
C PRO A 435 -5.34 -31.74 -23.15
N LEU A 436 -4.77 -30.74 -22.48
CA LEU A 436 -4.62 -29.33 -22.85
C LEU A 436 -3.23 -29.12 -23.45
N SER A 437 -3.13 -28.39 -24.57
CA SER A 437 -1.84 -28.04 -25.19
C SER A 437 -1.74 -26.55 -25.52
N LEU A 438 -0.52 -26.00 -25.36
CA LEU A 438 -0.22 -24.62 -25.71
C LEU A 438 -0.06 -24.42 -27.22
N GLN A 439 -0.75 -23.44 -27.80
CA GLN A 439 -0.41 -22.90 -29.11
C GLN A 439 0.85 -22.02 -29.01
N HIS A 440 0.88 -21.14 -28.00
CA HIS A 440 1.96 -20.17 -27.76
C HIS A 440 2.25 -20.03 -26.26
N GLY A 441 3.52 -20.16 -25.87
CA GLY A 441 3.94 -20.01 -24.47
C GLY A 441 5.18 -20.84 -24.13
N ARG A 442 5.31 -21.17 -22.85
CA ARG A 442 6.29 -22.11 -22.28
C ARG A 442 5.58 -23.05 -21.33
N SER A 443 5.65 -24.35 -21.58
CA SER A 443 5.31 -25.36 -20.55
C SER A 443 6.32 -25.32 -19.41
N LEU A 444 5.83 -25.57 -18.20
CA LEU A 444 6.61 -25.74 -16.97
C LEU A 444 6.33 -27.10 -16.31
N LEU A 445 5.26 -27.79 -16.72
CA LEU A 445 4.92 -29.15 -16.31
C LEU A 445 4.03 -29.80 -17.38
N ASP A 446 4.55 -30.86 -18.01
CA ASP A 446 3.78 -31.72 -18.92
C ASP A 446 3.54 -33.09 -18.27
N ILE A 447 2.29 -33.53 -18.28
CA ILE A 447 1.80 -34.82 -17.77
C ILE A 447 1.33 -35.65 -18.97
N SER A 448 1.44 -36.97 -18.90
CA SER A 448 0.88 -37.87 -19.91
C SER A 448 0.11 -39.03 -19.32
N VAL A 449 -1.05 -39.32 -19.92
CA VAL A 449 -1.98 -40.40 -19.57
C VAL A 449 -2.40 -41.07 -20.87
N GLY A 450 -2.22 -42.39 -20.98
CA GLY A 450 -2.64 -43.16 -22.16
C GLY A 450 -1.98 -42.76 -23.49
N GLY A 451 -0.88 -41.99 -23.47
CA GLY A 451 -0.25 -41.42 -24.67
C GLY A 451 -0.81 -40.06 -25.11
N HIS A 452 -1.83 -39.54 -24.43
CA HIS A 452 -2.24 -38.14 -24.53
C HIS A 452 -1.40 -37.31 -23.57
N ASN A 453 -1.15 -36.03 -23.90
CA ASN A 453 -0.39 -35.11 -23.06
C ASN A 453 -1.26 -33.94 -22.58
N GLU A 454 -0.92 -33.43 -21.40
CA GLU A 454 -1.46 -32.26 -20.73
C GLU A 454 -0.31 -31.33 -20.38
N THR A 455 -0.33 -30.08 -20.83
CA THR A 455 0.48 -29.02 -20.23
C THR A 455 -0.27 -28.45 -19.02
N ALA A 456 0.07 -28.93 -17.81
CA ALA A 456 -0.64 -28.65 -16.57
C ALA A 456 -0.22 -27.33 -15.89
N VAL A 457 0.99 -26.83 -16.19
CA VAL A 457 1.51 -25.54 -15.72
C VAL A 457 2.22 -24.84 -16.86
N ALA A 458 1.91 -23.57 -17.10
CA ALA A 458 2.47 -22.81 -18.22
C ALA A 458 2.56 -21.29 -17.99
N LEU A 459 3.42 -20.67 -18.79
CA LEU A 459 3.45 -19.23 -19.05
C LEU A 459 2.95 -18.97 -20.47
N THR A 460 2.11 -17.95 -20.64
CA THR A 460 1.39 -17.61 -21.88
C THR A 460 1.57 -16.12 -22.19
N PRO A 461 1.26 -15.64 -23.42
CA PRO A 461 1.34 -14.21 -23.74
C PRO A 461 0.45 -13.29 -22.89
N TRP A 462 -0.59 -13.83 -22.24
CA TRP A 462 -1.48 -13.12 -21.32
C TRP A 462 -1.16 -13.35 -19.83
N GLY A 463 -0.18 -14.19 -19.52
CA GLY A 463 0.29 -14.44 -18.16
C GLY A 463 0.67 -15.91 -17.92
N GLY A 464 -0.21 -16.68 -17.27
CA GLY A 464 0.02 -18.11 -17.06
C GLY A 464 -1.08 -18.83 -16.29
N TYR A 465 -0.95 -20.15 -16.18
CA TYR A 465 -1.84 -20.99 -15.37
C TYR A 465 -1.09 -22.13 -14.69
N ALA A 466 -1.63 -22.63 -13.57
CA ALA A 466 -1.18 -23.82 -12.86
C ALA A 466 -2.40 -24.60 -12.33
N LEU A 467 -2.65 -25.79 -12.87
CA LEU A 467 -3.85 -26.57 -12.59
C LEU A 467 -3.73 -27.42 -11.31
N THR A 468 -4.86 -27.80 -10.74
CA THR A 468 -4.94 -28.75 -9.62
C THR A 468 -4.51 -30.17 -10.06
N PRO A 469 -3.66 -30.90 -9.32
CA PRO A 469 -3.22 -30.67 -7.95
C PRO A 469 -1.80 -30.07 -7.85
N TYR A 470 -1.33 -29.39 -8.88
CA TYR A 470 0.07 -28.99 -9.04
C TYR A 470 0.43 -27.62 -8.44
N VAL A 471 -0.52 -26.93 -7.82
CA VAL A 471 -0.31 -25.65 -7.11
C VAL A 471 0.19 -25.89 -5.69
N VAL A 472 -0.69 -26.41 -4.82
CA VAL A 472 -0.40 -26.86 -3.46
C VAL A 472 -0.96 -28.27 -3.28
N ARG A 473 -0.29 -29.07 -2.45
CA ARG A 473 -0.78 -30.40 -2.04
C ARG A 473 -1.13 -30.39 -0.56
N THR A 474 -2.38 -30.77 -0.26
CA THR A 474 -2.82 -31.17 1.09
C THR A 474 -2.04 -32.40 1.53
N LEU A 475 -1.41 -32.33 2.70
CA LEU A 475 -0.68 -33.43 3.31
C LEU A 475 -1.62 -34.32 4.15
N PRO A 476 -1.30 -35.61 4.37
CA PRO A 476 -2.15 -36.49 5.17
C PRO A 476 -2.34 -35.96 6.60
N GLN A 477 -3.60 -35.83 7.06
CA GLN A 477 -3.91 -35.33 8.40
C GLN A 477 -3.37 -36.24 9.52
N GLY A 478 -3.34 -37.56 9.30
CA GLY A 478 -2.86 -38.51 10.30
C GLY A 478 -3.70 -38.45 11.58
N ASN A 479 -3.08 -38.03 12.69
CA ASN A 479 -3.75 -37.83 13.99
C ASN A 479 -4.01 -36.34 14.30
N LEU A 480 -3.92 -35.44 13.32
CA LEU A 480 -4.34 -34.04 13.48
C LEU A 480 -5.87 -33.97 13.54
N PRO A 481 -6.45 -33.12 14.42
CA PRO A 481 -7.87 -32.79 14.39
C PRO A 481 -8.35 -32.28 13.03
N ASP A 482 -9.61 -32.49 12.69
CA ASP A 482 -10.17 -32.21 11.35
C ASP A 482 -10.01 -30.75 10.88
N ASN A 483 -9.94 -29.81 11.82
CA ASN A 483 -9.72 -28.38 11.56
C ASN A 483 -8.24 -28.00 11.31
N MET A 484 -7.29 -28.92 11.53
CA MET A 484 -5.89 -28.76 11.14
C MET A 484 -5.62 -29.47 9.81
N ARG A 485 -5.57 -28.68 8.73
CA ARG A 485 -5.05 -29.11 7.43
C ARG A 485 -3.59 -28.64 7.30
N GLN A 486 -2.71 -29.51 6.85
CA GLN A 486 -1.37 -29.13 6.42
C GLN A 486 -1.28 -29.14 4.89
N SER A 487 -0.56 -28.18 4.34
CA SER A 487 -0.33 -28.05 2.90
C SER A 487 1.17 -27.88 2.61
N SER A 488 1.59 -28.16 1.37
CA SER A 488 2.93 -27.90 0.86
C SER A 488 2.85 -27.33 -0.54
N TRP A 489 3.71 -26.37 -0.87
CA TRP A 489 3.81 -25.83 -2.23
C TRP A 489 4.43 -26.85 -3.18
N VAL A 490 3.69 -27.19 -4.25
CA VAL A 490 4.23 -27.93 -5.39
C VAL A 490 4.79 -26.93 -6.40
N LEU A 491 4.02 -25.90 -6.72
CA LEU A 491 4.44 -24.72 -7.50
C LEU A 491 5.34 -23.80 -6.66
N ASN A 492 6.36 -23.20 -7.26
CA ASN A 492 7.17 -22.14 -6.64
C ASN A 492 6.45 -20.78 -6.79
N PRO A 493 5.75 -20.27 -5.77
CA PRO A 493 4.87 -19.11 -5.94
C PRO A 493 5.65 -17.85 -6.33
N PHE A 494 6.85 -17.66 -5.77
CA PHE A 494 7.70 -16.51 -6.07
C PHE A 494 8.19 -16.49 -7.52
N ARG A 495 8.44 -17.67 -8.12
CA ARG A 495 8.89 -17.76 -9.52
C ARG A 495 7.70 -17.68 -10.47
N PHE A 496 6.65 -18.44 -10.21
CA PHE A 496 5.47 -18.48 -11.07
C PHE A 496 4.73 -17.14 -11.11
N LEU A 497 4.37 -16.56 -9.96
CA LEU A 497 3.62 -15.30 -9.93
C LEU A 497 4.44 -14.13 -10.49
N ALA A 498 5.75 -14.09 -10.27
CA ALA A 498 6.61 -13.09 -10.89
C ALA A 498 6.68 -13.18 -12.42
N ALA A 499 6.69 -14.40 -12.96
CA ALA A 499 6.69 -14.60 -14.41
C ALA A 499 5.29 -14.37 -15.03
N ALA A 500 4.25 -15.01 -14.49
CA ALA A 500 2.88 -14.99 -15.01
C ALA A 500 2.20 -13.61 -14.85
N LEU A 501 2.61 -12.78 -13.89
CA LEU A 501 2.14 -11.40 -13.76
C LEU A 501 3.15 -10.38 -14.33
N HIS A 502 4.20 -10.83 -15.02
CA HIS A 502 5.25 -9.99 -15.62
C HIS A 502 5.88 -8.96 -14.63
N LEU A 503 6.05 -9.34 -13.37
CA LEU A 503 6.38 -8.43 -12.27
C LEU A 503 7.80 -7.82 -12.45
N PRO A 504 7.93 -6.49 -12.58
CA PRO A 504 9.21 -5.84 -12.85
C PRO A 504 10.12 -5.80 -11.61
N SER A 505 11.43 -5.80 -11.84
CA SER A 505 12.39 -5.56 -10.76
C SER A 505 12.38 -4.10 -10.31
N MET A 506 12.06 -3.87 -9.04
CA MET A 506 11.93 -2.56 -8.41
C MET A 506 12.25 -2.65 -6.89
N PRO A 507 12.56 -1.52 -6.22
CA PRO A 507 12.43 -1.39 -4.78
C PRO A 507 10.99 -1.67 -4.35
N VAL A 508 10.82 -2.36 -3.24
CA VAL A 508 9.50 -2.65 -2.68
C VAL A 508 9.45 -2.32 -1.18
N PRO A 509 8.30 -1.92 -0.61
CA PRO A 509 8.22 -1.61 0.82
C PRO A 509 8.41 -2.87 1.69
N ASP A 510 8.78 -2.71 2.96
CA ASP A 510 9.15 -3.83 3.84
C ASP A 510 8.60 -3.68 5.27
N THR A 511 7.53 -4.42 5.55
CA THR A 511 6.84 -4.43 6.85
C THR A 511 7.59 -5.16 7.97
N THR A 512 8.77 -5.72 7.67
CA THR A 512 9.52 -6.59 8.60
C THR A 512 10.65 -5.86 9.33
N THR A 513 11.08 -4.71 8.81
CA THR A 513 12.33 -4.02 9.17
C THR A 513 12.07 -2.52 9.29
N ALA A 514 12.67 -1.85 10.28
CA ALA A 514 12.74 -0.39 10.31
C ALA A 514 14.11 0.09 10.78
N SER A 515 14.64 1.13 10.12
CA SER A 515 15.99 1.67 10.40
C SER A 515 17.07 0.57 10.45
N GLY A 516 17.03 -0.34 9.47
CA GLY A 516 18.03 -1.39 9.27
C GLY A 516 17.98 -2.58 10.23
N ARG A 517 16.95 -2.70 11.08
CA ARG A 517 16.79 -3.85 11.98
C ARG A 517 15.39 -4.42 11.92
N ARG A 518 15.28 -5.74 12.05
CA ARG A 518 14.00 -6.45 12.13
C ARG A 518 13.17 -5.84 13.28
N LEU A 519 11.88 -5.63 13.03
CA LEU A 519 10.97 -5.12 14.05
C LEU A 519 10.83 -6.14 15.18
N LEU A 520 10.59 -5.63 16.40
CA LEU A 520 10.25 -6.43 17.57
C LEU A 520 9.09 -5.78 18.31
N PHE A 521 8.04 -6.54 18.56
CA PHE A 521 6.95 -6.15 19.44
C PHE A 521 6.42 -7.34 20.24
N ALA A 522 5.41 -7.08 21.05
CA ALA A 522 4.67 -8.10 21.77
C ALA A 522 3.20 -7.66 21.87
N GLN A 523 2.30 -8.62 21.99
CA GLN A 523 0.89 -8.35 22.27
C GLN A 523 0.36 -9.37 23.29
N ILE A 524 -0.48 -8.88 24.20
CA ILE A 524 -1.15 -9.68 25.23
C ILE A 524 -2.64 -9.56 25.03
N ASP A 525 -3.28 -10.66 24.71
CA ASP A 525 -4.73 -10.77 24.66
C ASP A 525 -5.33 -10.87 26.06
N GLY A 526 -6.55 -10.34 26.20
CA GLY A 526 -7.19 -10.10 27.50
C GLY A 526 -7.48 -11.37 28.30
N ASP A 527 -7.54 -12.53 27.65
CA ASP A 527 -7.99 -13.79 28.22
C ASP A 527 -7.30 -14.18 29.52
N GLY A 528 -8.14 -14.46 30.52
CA GLY A 528 -7.71 -15.01 31.79
C GLY A 528 -6.89 -14.03 32.62
N PHE A 529 -7.00 -12.71 32.42
CA PHE A 529 -6.40 -11.70 33.30
C PHE A 529 -6.71 -11.97 34.78
N GLY A 530 -7.97 -12.31 35.08
CA GLY A 530 -8.46 -12.70 36.40
C GLY A 530 -8.11 -14.12 36.87
N SER A 531 -7.49 -14.95 36.03
CA SER A 531 -7.16 -16.35 36.38
C SER A 531 -6.21 -16.43 37.57
N LYS A 532 -6.40 -17.40 38.47
CA LYS A 532 -5.44 -17.72 39.53
C LYS A 532 -4.23 -18.47 38.97
N SER A 533 -3.03 -18.14 39.46
CA SER A 533 -1.83 -18.91 39.12
C SER A 533 -1.71 -20.21 39.92
N TRP A 534 -1.35 -21.26 39.19
CA TRP A 534 -1.04 -22.61 39.69
C TRP A 534 0.47 -22.82 39.88
N ASP A 535 1.29 -21.85 39.49
CA ASP A 535 2.72 -21.82 39.83
C ASP A 535 2.87 -21.66 41.34
N TYR A 536 3.55 -22.60 42.00
CA TYR A 536 3.70 -22.59 43.46
C TYR A 536 4.35 -21.30 44.00
N ARG A 537 5.15 -20.61 43.17
CA ARG A 537 5.82 -19.33 43.50
C ARG A 537 4.84 -18.15 43.57
N TYR A 538 3.70 -18.26 42.90
CA TYR A 538 2.71 -17.20 42.73
C TYR A 538 1.28 -17.69 43.02
N ARG A 539 1.15 -18.76 43.81
CA ARG A 539 -0.12 -19.46 44.05
C ARG A 539 -1.20 -18.49 44.52
N ASP A 540 -2.40 -18.62 43.95
CA ASP A 540 -3.57 -17.76 44.21
C ASP A 540 -3.42 -16.27 43.82
N GLN A 541 -2.28 -15.84 43.28
CA GLN A 541 -2.14 -14.52 42.64
C GLN A 541 -2.83 -14.51 41.27
N LEU A 542 -3.28 -13.34 40.83
CA LEU A 542 -3.88 -13.12 39.51
C LEU A 542 -2.81 -13.27 38.42
N ALA A 543 -3.14 -13.95 37.32
CA ALA A 543 -2.24 -14.17 36.19
C ALA A 543 -1.78 -12.83 35.57
N GLY A 544 -2.67 -11.83 35.49
CA GLY A 544 -2.33 -10.46 35.14
C GLY A 544 -1.27 -9.82 36.05
N GLN A 545 -1.25 -10.13 37.35
CA GLN A 545 -0.23 -9.65 38.30
C GLN A 545 1.10 -10.42 38.12
N VAL A 546 1.04 -11.73 37.82
CA VAL A 546 2.24 -12.54 37.51
C VAL A 546 2.90 -12.07 36.21
N ILE A 547 2.13 -11.83 35.14
CA ILE A 547 2.65 -11.26 33.89
C ILE A 547 3.24 -9.86 34.10
N LEU A 548 2.55 -8.99 34.86
CA LEU A 548 3.06 -7.67 35.23
C LEU A 548 4.44 -7.74 35.91
N ASP A 549 4.62 -8.62 36.90
CA ASP A 549 5.85 -8.67 37.69
C ASP A 549 6.97 -9.51 37.06
N GLN A 550 6.64 -10.63 36.42
CA GLN A 550 7.63 -11.59 35.91
C GLN A 550 7.99 -11.37 34.43
N ILE A 551 7.14 -10.67 33.67
CA ILE A 551 7.39 -10.31 32.27
C ILE A 551 7.52 -8.78 32.15
N LEU A 552 6.44 -8.02 32.30
CA LEU A 552 6.37 -6.63 31.83
C LEU A 552 7.29 -5.66 32.60
N LYS A 553 7.50 -5.85 33.91
CA LYS A 553 8.48 -5.06 34.67
C LYS A 553 9.95 -5.43 34.38
N ARG A 554 10.20 -6.63 33.84
CA ARG A 554 11.55 -7.16 33.56
C ARG A 554 12.00 -6.91 32.13
N PHE A 555 11.12 -7.10 31.15
CA PHE A 555 11.42 -6.97 29.73
C PHE A 555 10.74 -5.71 29.18
N ARG A 556 11.56 -4.73 28.77
CA ARG A 556 11.09 -3.44 28.23
C ARG A 556 10.90 -3.49 26.71
N VAL A 557 10.24 -4.54 26.23
CA VAL A 557 9.74 -4.61 24.85
C VAL A 557 8.45 -3.78 24.78
N PRO A 558 8.21 -2.99 23.72
CA PRO A 558 6.93 -2.32 23.57
C PRO A 558 5.83 -3.36 23.36
N THR A 559 4.75 -3.24 24.12
CA THR A 559 3.72 -4.28 24.19
C THR A 559 2.34 -3.65 24.15
N SER A 560 1.43 -4.17 23.34
CA SER A 560 -0.01 -3.93 23.53
C SER A 560 -0.54 -4.87 24.58
N ALA A 561 -1.19 -4.32 25.61
CA ALA A 561 -1.92 -5.12 26.58
C ALA A 561 -3.40 -4.77 26.43
N SER A 562 -4.18 -5.69 25.86
CA SER A 562 -5.63 -5.55 25.78
C SER A 562 -6.31 -6.09 27.04
N VAL A 563 -7.58 -5.76 27.21
CA VAL A 563 -8.44 -6.31 28.27
C VAL A 563 -9.87 -6.43 27.73
N ILE A 564 -10.60 -7.42 28.22
CA ILE A 564 -12.02 -7.59 27.97
C ILE A 564 -12.77 -6.62 28.89
N ALA A 565 -13.40 -5.59 28.32
CA ALA A 565 -13.84 -4.44 29.12
C ALA A 565 -14.90 -4.78 30.18
N SER A 566 -15.75 -5.79 29.93
CA SER A 566 -16.75 -6.26 30.91
C SER A 566 -16.15 -6.94 32.15
N GLU A 567 -14.90 -7.43 32.14
CA GLU A 567 -14.23 -7.92 33.36
C GLU A 567 -13.95 -6.79 34.38
N PHE A 568 -14.01 -5.52 33.93
CA PHE A 568 -13.60 -4.34 34.71
C PHE A 568 -14.73 -3.33 34.96
N SER A 569 -15.94 -3.55 34.47
CA SER A 569 -17.14 -2.76 34.79
C SER A 569 -17.78 -3.22 36.11
N ASP A 570 -18.46 -2.33 36.84
CA ASP A 570 -19.12 -2.67 38.12
C ASP A 570 -20.43 -3.46 37.91
N ASP A 571 -21.00 -3.33 36.72
CA ASP A 571 -22.19 -3.97 36.15
C ASP A 571 -21.82 -5.03 35.08
N GLY A 572 -20.54 -5.42 35.00
CA GLY A 572 -20.00 -6.32 33.98
C GLY A 572 -20.04 -7.81 34.33
N LEU A 573 -19.08 -8.56 33.78
CA LEU A 573 -19.00 -10.02 33.90
C LEU A 573 -18.74 -10.52 35.32
N TYR A 574 -18.04 -9.73 36.14
CA TYR A 574 -17.59 -10.12 37.47
C TYR A 574 -18.22 -9.28 38.58
N PRO A 575 -18.47 -9.87 39.78
CA PRO A 575 -19.03 -9.13 40.90
C PRO A 575 -18.05 -8.06 41.41
N PRO A 576 -18.52 -6.93 41.98
CA PRO A 576 -17.69 -5.78 42.37
C PRO A 576 -16.47 -6.12 43.25
N LYS A 577 -16.56 -7.16 44.08
CA LYS A 577 -15.44 -7.65 44.92
C LYS A 577 -14.25 -8.15 44.10
N GLU A 578 -14.48 -8.77 42.94
CA GLU A 578 -13.41 -9.24 42.06
C GLU A 578 -12.91 -8.10 41.15
N VAL A 579 -13.83 -7.29 40.61
CA VAL A 579 -13.51 -6.07 39.86
C VAL A 579 -12.57 -5.14 40.65
N ALA A 580 -12.79 -5.01 41.97
CA ALA A 580 -11.91 -4.28 42.88
C ALA A 580 -10.51 -4.89 43.05
N ARG A 581 -10.32 -6.18 42.77
CA ARG A 581 -9.00 -6.86 42.72
C ARG A 581 -8.33 -6.72 41.35
N LEU A 582 -9.10 -6.74 40.26
CA LEU A 582 -8.56 -6.65 38.89
C LEU A 582 -8.11 -5.22 38.52
N ARG A 583 -8.97 -4.20 38.76
CA ARG A 583 -8.71 -2.80 38.39
C ARG A 583 -7.34 -2.26 38.85
N PRO A 584 -6.87 -2.50 40.10
CA PRO A 584 -5.55 -2.04 40.54
C PRO A 584 -4.36 -2.68 39.81
N VAL A 585 -4.53 -3.86 39.22
CA VAL A 585 -3.47 -4.54 38.44
C VAL A 585 -3.40 -3.94 37.04
N ALA A 586 -4.52 -3.83 36.33
CA ALA A 586 -4.57 -3.24 34.99
C ALA A 586 -4.07 -1.77 35.00
N ARG A 587 -4.50 -0.98 36.00
CA ARG A 587 -4.00 0.39 36.22
C ARG A 587 -2.50 0.47 36.52
N LYS A 588 -1.84 -0.60 37.00
CA LYS A 588 -0.37 -0.66 37.14
C LYS A 588 0.30 -1.05 35.82
N THR A 589 -0.27 -1.99 35.08
CA THR A 589 0.19 -2.41 33.75
C THR A 589 0.18 -1.24 32.77
N PHE A 590 -0.95 -0.55 32.60
CA PHE A 590 -1.07 0.56 31.65
C PHE A 590 -0.23 1.79 32.02
N LYS A 591 0.26 1.91 33.26
CA LYS A 591 1.21 2.96 33.68
C LYS A 591 2.64 2.76 33.21
N LEU A 592 3.02 1.55 32.76
CA LEU A 592 4.38 1.30 32.26
C LEU A 592 4.64 2.05 30.95
N PRO A 593 5.78 2.75 30.75
CA PRO A 593 6.04 3.54 29.54
C PRO A 593 6.11 2.74 28.23
N TRP A 594 6.41 1.45 28.30
CA TRP A 594 6.50 0.53 27.15
C TRP A 594 5.23 -0.32 26.95
N ILE A 595 4.12 0.04 27.60
CA ILE A 595 2.82 -0.61 27.37
C ILE A 595 1.88 0.38 26.67
N GLU A 596 1.34 0.02 25.52
CA GLU A 596 0.14 0.67 24.98
C GLU A 596 -1.11 -0.11 25.37
N ILE A 597 -2.25 0.56 25.35
CA ILE A 597 -3.51 0.00 25.81
C ILE A 597 -4.24 -0.56 24.60
N GLY A 598 -4.56 -1.85 24.62
CA GLY A 598 -5.47 -2.47 23.67
C GLY A 598 -6.90 -2.54 24.23
N SER A 599 -7.87 -2.80 23.36
CA SER A 599 -9.17 -3.35 23.76
C SER A 599 -9.27 -4.78 23.23
N HIS A 600 -9.77 -5.71 24.06
CA HIS A 600 -10.15 -7.06 23.65
C HIS A 600 -11.68 -7.18 23.63
N THR A 601 -12.30 -6.07 23.19
CA THR A 601 -13.74 -5.82 23.12
C THR A 601 -14.46 -5.79 24.48
N TYR A 602 -15.80 -5.77 24.47
CA TYR A 602 -16.62 -5.69 25.67
C TYR A 602 -16.94 -7.08 26.23
N SER A 603 -17.53 -7.97 25.43
CA SER A 603 -17.97 -9.30 25.85
C SER A 603 -17.13 -10.45 25.30
N HIS A 604 -16.09 -10.18 24.51
CA HIS A 604 -15.25 -11.19 23.85
C HIS A 604 -16.08 -12.16 22.99
N PRO A 605 -16.55 -11.72 21.81
CA PRO A 605 -17.06 -12.62 20.78
C PRO A 605 -16.04 -13.73 20.47
N PHE A 606 -16.49 -14.98 20.57
CA PHE A 606 -15.76 -16.18 20.18
C PHE A 606 -15.99 -16.53 18.70
N ASP A 607 -17.19 -16.23 18.20
CA ASP A 607 -17.64 -16.42 16.81
C ASP A 607 -18.25 -15.08 16.36
N TRP A 608 -17.47 -14.27 15.63
CA TRP A 608 -17.92 -12.96 15.17
C TRP A 608 -19.01 -13.08 14.10
N PRO A 609 -18.85 -13.88 13.02
CA PRO A 609 -19.84 -13.94 11.96
C PRO A 609 -21.22 -14.45 12.42
N ALA A 610 -21.30 -15.31 13.44
CA ALA A 610 -22.59 -15.73 13.99
C ALA A 610 -23.29 -14.62 14.79
N LEU A 611 -22.57 -13.90 15.66
CA LEU A 611 -23.15 -12.82 16.47
C LEU A 611 -23.53 -11.60 15.64
N GLU A 612 -22.79 -11.32 14.57
CA GLU A 612 -23.14 -10.28 13.60
C GLU A 612 -24.39 -10.64 12.77
N ARG A 613 -24.63 -11.93 12.49
CA ARG A 613 -25.85 -12.42 11.82
C ARG A 613 -27.07 -12.50 12.75
N ASP A 614 -26.89 -12.96 13.98
CA ASP A 614 -27.93 -13.02 15.01
C ASP A 614 -27.39 -12.64 16.41
N PRO A 615 -27.55 -11.37 16.81
CA PRO A 615 -27.23 -10.92 18.16
C PRO A 615 -28.03 -11.63 19.27
N GLY A 616 -29.11 -12.32 18.95
CA GLY A 616 -29.90 -13.16 19.87
C GLY A 616 -29.15 -14.38 20.41
N LEU A 617 -28.06 -14.79 19.74
CA LEU A 617 -27.16 -15.86 20.17
C LEU A 617 -26.30 -15.50 21.40
N SER A 618 -26.30 -14.22 21.81
CA SER A 618 -25.52 -13.69 22.93
C SER A 618 -25.76 -14.46 24.24
N ALA A 619 -24.69 -15.02 24.83
CA ALA A 619 -24.78 -15.84 26.04
C ALA A 619 -25.32 -15.06 27.26
N GLY A 620 -25.15 -13.74 27.28
CA GLY A 620 -25.70 -12.84 28.30
C GLY A 620 -27.24 -12.80 28.37
N LEU A 621 -27.95 -13.18 27.30
CA LEU A 621 -29.41 -13.28 27.27
C LEU A 621 -29.95 -14.59 27.87
N HIS A 622 -29.12 -15.63 27.89
CA HIS A 622 -29.53 -17.00 28.25
C HIS A 622 -29.09 -17.40 29.67
N LEU A 623 -28.59 -16.45 30.46
CA LEU A 623 -28.16 -16.62 31.84
C LEU A 623 -29.26 -17.22 32.74
N GLY A 624 -29.16 -18.52 33.00
CA GLY A 624 -30.11 -19.25 33.86
C GLY A 624 -30.99 -20.25 33.12
N LYS A 625 -30.87 -20.33 31.79
CA LYS A 625 -31.39 -21.44 30.98
C LYS A 625 -30.25 -22.42 30.69
N ASP A 626 -30.59 -23.71 30.74
CA ASP A 626 -29.85 -24.95 30.45
C ASP A 626 -28.31 -25.02 30.51
N VAL A 627 -27.85 -26.06 31.23
CA VAL A 627 -26.47 -26.59 31.28
C VAL A 627 -25.36 -25.52 31.36
N ARG A 628 -25.27 -24.87 32.52
CA ARG A 628 -24.02 -24.23 32.94
C ARG A 628 -22.95 -25.28 33.25
N ASP A 629 -21.69 -24.97 32.98
CA ASP A 629 -20.56 -25.74 33.52
C ASP A 629 -20.21 -25.33 34.98
N GLU A 630 -19.22 -26.01 35.56
CA GLU A 630 -18.66 -25.73 36.90
C GLU A 630 -18.13 -24.30 37.12
N ARG A 631 -17.95 -23.51 36.05
CA ARG A 631 -17.48 -22.12 36.08
C ARG A 631 -18.59 -21.13 35.72
N GLY A 632 -19.79 -21.63 35.40
CA GLY A 632 -20.98 -20.85 35.13
C GLY A 632 -21.22 -20.50 33.66
N TYR A 633 -20.38 -20.97 32.72
CA TYR A 633 -20.54 -20.67 31.29
C TYR A 633 -21.77 -21.36 30.71
N VAL A 634 -22.54 -20.65 29.88
CA VAL A 634 -23.65 -21.22 29.09
C VAL A 634 -23.06 -22.07 27.98
N ARG A 635 -23.54 -23.32 27.82
CA ARG A 635 -23.04 -24.24 26.78
C ARG A 635 -24.03 -24.37 25.62
N THR A 636 -23.67 -23.82 24.46
CA THR A 636 -24.26 -24.21 23.18
C THR A 636 -23.70 -25.57 22.77
N LEU A 637 -24.51 -26.43 22.14
CA LEU A 637 -24.02 -27.70 21.59
C LEU A 637 -22.97 -27.41 20.51
N GLY A 638 -21.74 -27.92 20.67
CA GLY A 638 -20.61 -27.67 19.77
C GLY A 638 -19.69 -26.50 20.16
N LEU A 639 -20.17 -25.48 20.89
CA LEU A 639 -19.34 -24.33 21.31
C LEU A 639 -18.97 -24.43 22.80
N LYS A 640 -17.67 -24.65 23.06
CA LYS A 640 -17.08 -24.89 24.39
C LYS A 640 -17.34 -23.77 25.41
N TYR A 641 -17.55 -22.54 24.96
CA TYR A 641 -17.69 -21.33 25.79
C TYR A 641 -18.93 -20.48 25.47
N GLY A 642 -19.81 -20.95 24.57
CA GLY A 642 -20.86 -20.12 23.95
C GLY A 642 -20.33 -19.25 22.80
N TYR A 643 -21.13 -18.26 22.38
CA TYR A 643 -20.79 -17.32 21.30
C TYR A 643 -19.98 -16.10 21.76
N ASN A 644 -20.18 -15.68 23.01
CA ASN A 644 -19.41 -14.64 23.72
C ASN A 644 -19.43 -14.92 25.23
N LEU A 645 -18.68 -14.16 26.03
CA LEU A 645 -18.76 -14.28 27.48
C LEU A 645 -20.16 -13.86 27.99
N PRO A 646 -20.71 -14.57 29.00
CA PRO A 646 -22.10 -14.41 29.41
C PRO A 646 -22.28 -13.20 30.36
N VAL A 647 -22.05 -11.99 29.83
CA VAL A 647 -22.18 -10.73 30.56
C VAL A 647 -23.66 -10.47 30.94
N PRO A 648 -24.00 -10.17 32.22
CA PRO A 648 -25.38 -10.00 32.70
C PRO A 648 -26.28 -9.11 31.85
N GLY A 649 -27.31 -9.71 31.24
CA GLY A 649 -28.32 -9.00 30.44
C GLY A 649 -27.82 -8.44 29.11
N TYR A 650 -26.56 -8.68 28.75
CA TYR A 650 -25.95 -8.14 27.54
C TYR A 650 -26.43 -8.86 26.27
N ARG A 651 -26.56 -8.08 25.20
CA ARG A 651 -26.76 -8.51 23.82
C ARG A 651 -25.67 -7.87 22.98
N PHE A 652 -25.04 -8.65 22.11
CA PHE A 652 -24.04 -8.20 21.15
C PHE A 652 -24.52 -6.95 20.42
N ASP A 653 -23.66 -5.94 20.43
CA ASP A 653 -23.82 -4.65 19.80
C ASP A 653 -22.40 -4.23 19.35
N PRO A 654 -22.15 -4.10 18.04
CA PRO A 654 -20.82 -3.78 17.53
C PRO A 654 -20.33 -2.39 18.00
N HIS A 655 -21.23 -1.45 18.31
CA HIS A 655 -20.83 -0.18 18.92
C HIS A 655 -20.33 -0.35 20.36
N MET A 656 -20.95 -1.25 21.12
CA MET A 656 -20.52 -1.55 22.49
C MET A 656 -19.21 -2.35 22.52
N GLU A 657 -19.07 -3.34 21.63
CA GLU A 657 -17.83 -4.15 21.53
C GLU A 657 -16.60 -3.31 21.14
N ILE A 658 -16.78 -2.26 20.33
CA ILE A 658 -15.69 -1.40 19.87
C ILE A 658 -15.63 -0.10 20.68
N SER A 659 -16.50 0.87 20.40
CA SER A 659 -16.45 2.20 21.01
C SER A 659 -16.77 2.18 22.50
N GLY A 660 -17.78 1.40 22.92
CA GLY A 660 -18.16 1.25 24.32
C GLY A 660 -17.05 0.64 25.17
N ALA A 661 -16.39 -0.42 24.67
CA ALA A 661 -15.22 -1.04 25.29
C ALA A 661 -14.05 -0.05 25.42
N ILE A 662 -13.75 0.71 24.35
CA ILE A 662 -12.71 1.75 24.35
C ILE A 662 -12.98 2.78 25.46
N ASP A 663 -14.20 3.32 25.53
CA ASP A 663 -14.58 4.34 26.51
C ASP A 663 -14.56 3.81 27.95
N ILE A 664 -15.00 2.57 28.17
CA ILE A 664 -14.90 1.89 29.48
C ILE A 664 -13.44 1.74 29.91
N ILE A 665 -12.56 1.26 29.04
CA ILE A 665 -11.13 1.07 29.34
C ILE A 665 -10.44 2.42 29.60
N ASN A 666 -10.72 3.43 28.77
CA ASN A 666 -10.21 4.79 28.93
C ASN A 666 -10.65 5.41 30.27
N ARG A 667 -11.94 5.32 30.60
CA ARG A 667 -12.53 5.88 31.83
C ARG A 667 -12.07 5.17 33.10
N LEU A 668 -11.97 3.85 33.07
CA LEU A 668 -11.77 3.04 34.28
C LEU A 668 -10.31 2.64 34.52
N LEU A 669 -9.49 2.46 33.49
CA LEU A 669 -8.19 1.79 33.61
C LEU A 669 -7.00 2.61 33.11
N ALA A 670 -7.18 3.47 32.11
CA ALA A 670 -6.09 4.26 31.55
C ALA A 670 -5.54 5.30 32.54
N PRO A 671 -4.21 5.51 32.61
CA PRO A 671 -3.64 6.65 33.32
C PRO A 671 -3.75 7.94 32.48
N PRO A 672 -3.70 9.13 33.12
CA PRO A 672 -3.72 10.40 32.41
C PRO A 672 -2.69 10.48 31.27
N GLY A 673 -3.12 10.95 30.10
CA GLY A 673 -2.27 11.04 28.90
C GLY A 673 -2.17 9.75 28.07
N LYS A 674 -2.82 8.65 28.48
CA LYS A 674 -3.01 7.44 27.64
C LYS A 674 -4.49 7.17 27.37
N HIS A 675 -4.72 6.43 26.30
CA HIS A 675 -6.01 5.84 25.90
C HIS A 675 -5.73 4.57 25.08
N VAL A 676 -6.77 3.80 24.75
CA VAL A 676 -6.70 2.67 23.81
C VAL A 676 -6.09 3.14 22.47
N ARG A 677 -5.22 2.31 21.88
CA ARG A 677 -4.59 2.55 20.58
C ARG A 677 -4.91 1.50 19.52
N ILE A 678 -5.36 0.32 19.95
CA ILE A 678 -5.54 -0.84 19.09
C ILE A 678 -6.69 -1.71 19.57
N ILE A 679 -7.47 -2.26 18.64
CA ILE A 679 -8.29 -3.44 18.87
C ILE A 679 -7.41 -4.67 18.63
N GLN A 680 -7.33 -5.54 19.61
CA GLN A 680 -6.87 -6.92 19.42
C GLN A 680 -8.12 -7.78 19.29
N TRP A 681 -8.36 -8.39 18.12
CA TRP A 681 -9.60 -9.12 17.86
C TRP A 681 -9.71 -10.37 18.75
N SER A 682 -10.91 -10.63 19.28
CA SER A 682 -11.20 -11.83 20.08
C SER A 682 -11.65 -13.01 19.23
N GLY A 683 -11.61 -14.21 19.80
CA GLY A 683 -12.29 -15.39 19.25
C GLY A 683 -11.66 -15.95 17.98
N ASP A 684 -12.49 -16.23 16.98
CA ASP A 684 -12.09 -16.54 15.61
C ASP A 684 -11.34 -15.41 14.90
N THR A 685 -11.37 -14.19 15.47
CA THR A 685 -10.76 -12.97 14.93
C THR A 685 -11.32 -12.53 13.57
N ASP A 686 -12.59 -12.83 13.27
CA ASP A 686 -13.23 -12.58 11.97
C ASP A 686 -14.37 -11.53 11.97
N PRO A 687 -14.12 -10.27 12.38
CA PRO A 687 -15.13 -9.21 12.35
C PRO A 687 -15.46 -8.79 10.90
N ASN A 688 -16.69 -8.39 10.62
CA ASN A 688 -17.05 -7.88 9.30
C ASN A 688 -16.54 -6.43 9.02
N ALA A 689 -16.85 -5.94 7.82
CA ALA A 689 -16.44 -4.61 7.36
C ALA A 689 -17.05 -3.44 8.16
N GLU A 690 -18.24 -3.60 8.76
CA GLU A 690 -18.88 -2.59 9.60
C GLU A 690 -18.18 -2.51 10.97
N VAL A 691 -17.96 -3.65 11.63
CA VAL A 691 -17.21 -3.72 12.90
C VAL A 691 -15.79 -3.17 12.73
N LEU A 692 -15.12 -3.52 11.63
CA LEU A 692 -13.80 -2.99 11.29
C LEU A 692 -13.86 -1.46 11.05
N ALA A 693 -14.90 -0.95 10.40
CA ALA A 693 -15.10 0.49 10.21
C ALA A 693 -15.27 1.25 11.54
N LEU A 694 -15.89 0.65 12.56
CA LEU A 694 -16.02 1.26 13.89
C LEU A 694 -14.65 1.47 14.57
N ALA A 695 -13.71 0.52 14.39
CA ALA A 695 -12.36 0.66 14.95
C ALA A 695 -11.60 1.84 14.29
N TYR A 696 -11.61 1.91 12.95
CA TYR A 696 -11.03 3.03 12.21
C TYR A 696 -11.71 4.37 12.57
N LYS A 697 -13.04 4.40 12.69
CA LYS A 697 -13.83 5.58 13.10
C LYS A 697 -13.51 6.05 14.53
N ALA A 698 -13.15 5.13 15.43
CA ALA A 698 -12.70 5.43 16.78
C ALA A 698 -11.22 5.90 16.84
N GLY A 699 -10.51 5.94 15.70
CA GLY A 699 -9.11 6.39 15.64
C GLY A 699 -8.11 5.41 16.26
N VAL A 700 -8.48 4.12 16.33
CA VAL A 700 -7.59 3.04 16.78
C VAL A 700 -7.23 2.12 15.63
N MET A 701 -6.03 1.55 15.66
CA MET A 701 -5.64 0.50 14.73
C MET A 701 -6.26 -0.85 15.13
N ASN A 702 -6.00 -1.89 14.36
CA ASN A 702 -6.38 -3.25 14.70
C ASN A 702 -5.23 -4.24 14.42
N ILE A 703 -5.28 -5.41 15.05
CA ILE A 703 -4.41 -6.58 14.80
C ILE A 703 -5.17 -7.87 15.16
N ASN A 704 -4.57 -9.03 14.87
CA ASN A 704 -5.13 -10.40 14.98
C ASN A 704 -6.02 -10.80 13.78
N GLY A 705 -6.17 -12.10 13.59
CA GLY A 705 -6.51 -12.73 12.31
C GLY A 705 -5.68 -14.01 12.11
N LEU A 706 -5.51 -14.42 10.85
CA LEU A 706 -4.53 -15.45 10.47
C LEU A 706 -3.12 -15.08 10.99
N ASN A 707 -2.29 -16.10 11.26
CA ASN A 707 -0.97 -15.90 11.88
C ASN A 707 0.00 -17.04 11.53
N SER A 708 1.31 -16.76 11.55
CA SER A 708 2.33 -17.75 11.13
C SER A 708 2.63 -18.75 12.25
N ASN A 709 2.64 -20.04 11.89
CA ASN A 709 2.98 -21.13 12.82
C ASN A 709 3.98 -22.15 12.24
N ILE A 710 4.65 -21.78 11.15
CA ILE A 710 5.80 -22.51 10.57
C ILE A 710 6.80 -22.91 11.66
N ASP A 711 7.15 -24.19 11.71
CA ASP A 711 8.15 -24.75 12.63
C ASP A 711 8.84 -25.97 11.98
N HIS A 712 9.82 -26.59 12.65
CA HIS A 712 10.55 -27.72 12.08
C HIS A 712 9.68 -28.99 11.85
N ALA A 713 8.45 -29.05 12.37
CA ALA A 713 7.47 -30.10 12.09
C ALA A 713 6.41 -29.68 11.04
N ARG A 714 6.32 -28.37 10.73
CA ARG A 714 5.44 -27.76 9.73
C ARG A 714 6.25 -26.80 8.83
N PRO A 715 7.25 -27.27 8.06
CA PRO A 715 8.25 -26.39 7.45
C PRO A 715 7.80 -25.70 6.14
N SER A 716 6.55 -25.91 5.71
CA SER A 716 5.99 -25.33 4.48
C SER A 716 5.63 -23.84 4.69
N LEU A 717 5.87 -23.02 3.66
CA LEU A 717 5.48 -21.61 3.64
C LEU A 717 3.97 -21.39 3.57
N THR A 718 3.14 -22.43 3.40
CA THR A 718 1.68 -22.33 3.64
C THR A 718 1.33 -22.17 5.13
N ASN A 719 2.32 -22.21 6.03
CA ASN A 719 2.17 -21.96 7.47
C ASN A 719 2.68 -20.54 7.86
N VAL A 720 2.81 -19.64 6.88
CA VAL A 720 3.19 -18.22 7.05
C VAL A 720 2.04 -17.35 6.54
N ALA A 721 1.52 -16.47 7.39
CA ALA A 721 0.36 -15.64 7.07
C ALA A 721 0.70 -14.48 6.10
N PRO A 722 -0.28 -13.97 5.32
CA PRO A 722 -0.14 -12.70 4.62
C PRO A 722 -0.20 -11.52 5.60
N LEU A 723 -0.03 -10.30 5.09
CA LEU A 723 0.02 -9.07 5.89
C LEU A 723 -1.32 -8.74 6.59
N GLY A 724 -2.43 -9.15 5.99
CA GLY A 724 -3.78 -8.78 6.39
C GLY A 724 -4.78 -9.04 5.27
N VAL A 725 -6.02 -8.58 5.46
CA VAL A 725 -7.10 -8.70 4.47
C VAL A 725 -7.95 -7.43 4.41
N TRP A 726 -8.40 -7.05 3.22
CA TRP A 726 -9.37 -5.97 3.04
C TRP A 726 -10.80 -6.44 3.25
N LYS A 727 -11.52 -5.80 4.17
CA LYS A 727 -12.97 -5.98 4.39
C LYS A 727 -13.65 -4.63 4.15
N GLY A 728 -14.38 -4.53 3.02
CA GLY A 728 -14.97 -3.26 2.58
C GLY A 728 -13.90 -2.19 2.30
N ALA A 729 -14.04 -1.02 2.93
CA ALA A 729 -13.11 0.11 2.80
C ALA A 729 -11.91 0.05 3.77
N HIS A 730 -11.79 -1.01 4.58
CA HIS A 730 -10.83 -1.08 5.69
C HIS A 730 -9.95 -2.34 5.63
N PHE A 731 -8.75 -2.25 6.20
CA PHE A 731 -7.77 -3.33 6.24
C PHE A 731 -7.68 -3.92 7.66
N GLN A 732 -7.91 -5.23 7.78
CA GLN A 732 -7.62 -5.99 8.99
C GLN A 732 -6.16 -6.43 8.93
N VAL A 733 -5.35 -6.06 9.92
CA VAL A 733 -3.93 -6.40 9.98
C VAL A 733 -3.77 -7.73 10.72
N PHE A 734 -2.99 -8.64 10.16
CA PHE A 734 -2.77 -9.96 10.77
C PHE A 734 -1.62 -9.96 11.78
N ALA A 735 -1.71 -10.85 12.76
CA ALA A 735 -0.64 -11.07 13.73
C ALA A 735 0.49 -11.87 13.04
N PRO A 736 1.74 -11.36 12.99
CA PRO A 736 2.80 -11.99 12.21
C PRO A 736 3.09 -13.44 12.59
N ASP A 737 3.17 -13.72 13.89
CA ASP A 737 3.51 -15.01 14.47
C ASP A 737 2.41 -15.45 15.45
N ALA A 738 2.17 -16.75 15.60
CA ALA A 738 1.06 -17.28 16.41
C ALA A 738 1.26 -17.11 17.93
N ASN A 739 0.14 -17.11 18.67
CA ASN A 739 0.10 -17.09 20.14
C ASN A 739 0.42 -18.46 20.79
N GLU A 740 0.44 -18.53 22.12
CA GLU A 740 0.77 -19.78 22.83
C GLU A 740 -0.28 -20.88 22.68
N ASP A 741 -1.53 -20.54 22.39
CA ASP A 741 -2.61 -21.51 22.19
C ASP A 741 -2.31 -22.45 21.02
N THR A 742 -1.89 -21.87 19.89
CA THR A 742 -1.50 -22.62 18.67
C THR A 742 -0.37 -23.60 18.93
N TYR A 743 0.65 -23.22 19.72
CA TYR A 743 1.75 -24.14 20.07
C TYR A 743 1.43 -25.08 21.24
N THR A 744 0.23 -24.97 21.85
CA THR A 744 -0.23 -25.83 22.95
C THR A 744 -1.57 -26.53 22.65
N ASN A 745 -1.94 -26.62 21.36
CA ASN A 745 -3.09 -27.37 20.84
C ASN A 745 -4.46 -26.95 21.45
N GLY A 746 -4.75 -25.65 21.60
CA GLY A 746 -5.98 -25.22 22.30
C GLY A 746 -5.80 -25.18 23.82
N TRP A 747 -4.68 -24.62 24.26
CA TRP A 747 -4.27 -24.43 25.67
C TRP A 747 -4.33 -25.72 26.50
N GLN A 748 -3.55 -26.73 26.08
CA GLN A 748 -3.47 -28.05 26.72
C GLN A 748 -2.14 -28.30 27.46
N PRO A 749 -2.13 -29.19 28.47
CA PRO A 749 -0.89 -29.68 29.07
C PRO A 749 0.06 -30.28 28.01
N PRO A 750 1.40 -30.09 28.13
CA PRO A 750 2.10 -29.58 29.31
C PRO A 750 2.25 -28.05 29.38
N TYR A 751 1.59 -27.27 28.52
CA TYR A 751 1.68 -25.79 28.46
C TYR A 751 3.08 -25.21 28.15
N CYS A 752 4.06 -26.05 27.79
CA CYS A 752 5.44 -25.64 27.50
C CYS A 752 5.68 -25.22 26.03
N GLY A 753 4.65 -25.37 25.18
CA GLY A 753 4.82 -25.43 23.71
C GLY A 753 5.32 -24.15 23.06
N TYR A 754 4.97 -22.98 23.60
CA TYR A 754 5.29 -21.66 23.03
C TYR A 754 6.78 -21.41 22.76
N ARG A 755 7.70 -22.15 23.41
CA ARG A 755 9.12 -22.14 23.05
C ARG A 755 9.40 -22.44 21.56
N LYS A 756 8.49 -23.13 20.87
CA LYS A 756 8.56 -23.39 19.43
C LYS A 756 8.51 -22.14 18.57
N VAL A 757 7.90 -21.03 19.03
CA VAL A 757 7.82 -19.78 18.25
C VAL A 757 9.20 -19.22 17.87
N ILE A 758 10.26 -19.62 18.58
CA ILE A 758 11.65 -19.32 18.21
C ILE A 758 12.02 -19.93 16.85
N GLN A 759 11.55 -21.15 16.53
CA GLN A 759 11.74 -21.76 15.20
C GLN A 759 11.01 -20.95 14.14
N THR A 760 9.78 -20.50 14.43
CA THR A 760 8.99 -19.61 13.58
C THR A 760 9.74 -18.33 13.29
N PHE A 761 10.25 -17.64 14.32
CA PHE A 761 11.07 -16.43 14.16
C PHE A 761 12.35 -16.68 13.34
N GLU A 762 13.02 -17.83 13.51
CA GLU A 762 14.24 -18.16 12.78
C GLU A 762 13.95 -18.47 11.29
N MET A 763 12.89 -19.22 11.01
CA MET A 763 12.42 -19.56 9.66
C MET A 763 11.78 -18.38 8.91
N THR A 764 11.24 -17.38 9.63
CA THR A 764 10.74 -16.13 9.06
C THR A 764 11.80 -15.00 8.99
N ASP A 765 13.06 -15.26 9.39
CA ASP A 765 14.24 -14.43 9.02
C ASP A 765 14.96 -14.96 7.77
N ARG A 766 15.03 -16.30 7.61
CA ARG A 766 15.94 -16.95 6.64
C ARG A 766 15.31 -18.20 6.01
N PRO A 767 15.53 -18.45 4.70
CA PRO A 767 16.39 -17.69 3.77
C PRO A 767 15.77 -16.39 3.24
N ARG A 768 14.53 -16.08 3.63
CA ARG A 768 13.86 -14.80 3.36
C ARG A 768 13.35 -14.25 4.68
N ARG A 769 13.49 -12.93 4.91
CA ARG A 769 12.70 -12.29 5.95
C ARG A 769 11.27 -12.14 5.45
N LEU A 770 10.34 -12.79 6.16
CA LEU A 770 8.91 -12.84 5.84
C LEU A 770 8.08 -12.11 6.91
N ALA A 771 8.57 -12.06 8.15
CA ALA A 771 7.86 -11.44 9.28
C ALA A 771 8.78 -10.53 10.12
N PRO A 772 8.22 -9.59 10.90
CA PRO A 772 8.86 -9.04 12.11
C PRO A 772 9.04 -10.13 13.19
N ILE A 773 9.38 -9.78 14.44
CA ILE A 773 9.29 -10.69 15.59
C ILE A 773 8.09 -10.24 16.45
N ASP A 774 7.03 -11.03 16.49
CA ASP A 774 5.89 -10.80 17.38
C ASP A 774 5.84 -11.78 18.56
N ILE A 775 6.01 -11.27 19.79
CA ILE A 775 5.77 -12.05 21.01
C ILE A 775 4.30 -11.94 21.41
N TYR A 776 3.44 -12.64 20.67
CA TYR A 776 2.00 -12.73 20.91
C TYR A 776 1.66 -13.83 21.94
N TYR A 777 0.90 -13.50 22.99
CA TYR A 777 0.42 -14.43 24.03
C TYR A 777 -0.83 -13.90 24.75
N HIS A 778 -1.34 -14.59 25.78
CA HIS A 778 -2.47 -14.15 26.61
C HIS A 778 -2.10 -14.05 28.10
N PHE A 779 -2.89 -13.35 28.92
CA PHE A 779 -2.60 -13.25 30.36
C PHE A 779 -2.57 -14.59 31.10
N TYR A 780 -3.32 -15.59 30.64
CA TYR A 780 -3.30 -16.94 31.23
C TYR A 780 -1.93 -17.65 31.15
N SER A 781 -0.97 -17.19 30.32
CA SER A 781 0.43 -17.65 30.41
C SER A 781 1.05 -17.45 31.79
N GLY A 782 0.59 -16.45 32.56
CA GLY A 782 0.97 -16.23 33.96
C GLY A 782 0.39 -17.27 34.95
N ALA A 783 -0.57 -18.09 34.51
CA ALA A 783 -1.26 -19.05 35.36
C ALA A 783 -0.59 -20.44 35.44
N ARG A 784 0.36 -20.75 34.54
CA ARG A 784 1.04 -22.06 34.44
C ARG A 784 2.56 -21.91 34.44
N THR A 785 3.24 -22.65 35.31
CA THR A 785 4.71 -22.63 35.44
C THR A 785 5.45 -22.83 34.12
N CYS A 786 5.01 -23.77 33.28
CA CYS A 786 5.70 -24.06 32.02
C CYS A 786 5.49 -22.98 30.95
N ALA A 787 4.30 -22.39 30.86
CA ALA A 787 4.02 -21.29 29.96
C ALA A 787 4.82 -20.04 30.35
N LEU A 788 4.78 -19.65 31.63
CA LEU A 788 5.57 -18.53 32.16
C LEU A 788 7.08 -18.71 31.92
N ASN A 789 7.62 -19.90 32.16
CA ASN A 789 9.04 -20.19 31.91
C ASN A 789 9.36 -20.22 30.40
N SER A 790 8.41 -20.61 29.55
CA SER A 790 8.54 -20.60 28.09
C SER A 790 8.55 -19.17 27.55
N LEU A 791 7.60 -18.34 27.96
CA LEU A 791 7.51 -16.92 27.66
C LEU A 791 8.77 -16.16 28.10
N GLN A 792 9.30 -16.42 29.31
CA GLN A 792 10.60 -15.89 29.75
C GLN A 792 11.79 -16.37 28.90
N THR A 793 11.67 -17.49 28.20
CA THR A 793 12.71 -17.97 27.26
C THR A 793 12.63 -17.18 25.96
N VAL A 794 11.42 -17.03 25.40
CA VAL A 794 11.15 -16.27 24.17
C VAL A 794 11.58 -14.80 24.30
N TYR A 795 11.18 -14.11 25.38
CA TYR A 795 11.61 -12.73 25.64
C TYR A 795 13.14 -12.56 25.74
N ARG A 796 13.87 -13.55 26.28
CA ARG A 796 15.34 -13.52 26.36
C ARG A 796 15.99 -13.74 24.99
N TRP A 797 15.47 -14.66 24.19
CA TRP A 797 15.95 -14.88 22.82
C TRP A 797 15.73 -13.63 21.96
N ALA A 798 14.54 -13.00 22.03
CA ALA A 798 14.21 -11.82 21.25
C ALA A 798 15.06 -10.59 21.61
N LEU A 799 15.32 -10.38 22.92
CA LEU A 799 16.17 -9.28 23.41
C LEU A 799 17.68 -9.51 23.20
N ALA A 800 18.10 -10.70 22.76
CA ALA A 800 19.47 -10.94 22.29
C ALA A 800 19.68 -10.50 20.84
N GLN A 801 18.61 -10.30 20.07
CA GLN A 801 18.66 -9.92 18.65
C GLN A 801 18.91 -8.41 18.46
N LYS A 802 19.48 -8.04 17.31
CA LYS A 802 19.56 -6.63 16.87
C LYS A 802 18.24 -6.22 16.22
N THR A 803 17.35 -5.59 16.98
CA THR A 803 16.00 -5.21 16.54
C THR A 803 15.72 -3.70 16.62
N THR A 804 14.62 -3.28 16.00
CA THR A 804 13.97 -1.97 16.21
C THR A 804 12.64 -2.20 16.94
N PRO A 805 12.56 -1.97 18.26
CA PRO A 805 11.34 -2.23 19.00
C PRO A 805 10.26 -1.16 18.78
N VAL A 806 9.10 -1.58 18.31
CA VAL A 806 7.94 -0.73 17.99
C VAL A 806 6.70 -1.19 18.74
N PHE A 807 5.68 -0.36 18.86
CA PHE A 807 4.37 -0.79 19.38
C PHE A 807 3.59 -1.56 18.29
N PRO A 808 2.72 -2.53 18.63
CA PRO A 808 1.87 -3.20 17.66
C PRO A 808 1.01 -2.25 16.81
N SER A 809 0.48 -1.15 17.37
CA SER A 809 -0.21 -0.10 16.59
C SER A 809 0.68 0.53 15.52
N THR A 810 1.98 0.66 15.78
CA THR A 810 2.98 1.13 14.81
C THR A 810 3.20 0.11 13.70
N TYR A 811 3.22 -1.19 14.02
CA TYR A 811 3.23 -2.25 13.01
C TYR A 811 1.97 -2.23 12.15
N SER A 812 0.77 -2.06 12.74
CA SER A 812 -0.47 -1.92 11.97
C SER A 812 -0.46 -0.69 11.04
N HIS A 813 0.16 0.42 11.44
CA HIS A 813 0.36 1.57 10.55
C HIS A 813 1.39 1.31 9.44
N ILE A 814 2.44 0.51 9.70
CA ILE A 814 3.39 0.06 8.68
C ILE A 814 2.69 -0.87 7.68
N ALA A 815 1.86 -1.80 8.15
CA ALA A 815 1.07 -2.69 7.31
C ALA A 815 0.10 -1.93 6.38
N LEU A 816 -0.59 -0.90 6.91
CA LEU A 816 -1.46 -0.05 6.09
C LEU A 816 -0.66 0.80 5.09
N GLY A 817 0.49 1.35 5.50
CA GLY A 817 1.42 2.09 4.62
C GLY A 817 1.95 1.24 3.47
N PHE A 818 2.26 -0.04 3.72
CA PHE A 818 2.62 -1.01 2.69
C PHE A 818 1.51 -1.17 1.64
N GLU A 819 0.24 -1.28 2.05
CA GLU A 819 -0.89 -1.41 1.11
C GLU A 819 -1.16 -0.12 0.31
N GLN A 820 -0.78 1.04 0.86
CA GLN A 820 -1.05 2.37 0.29
C GLN A 820 0.09 2.94 -0.58
N ALA A 821 1.33 2.50 -0.39
CA ALA A 821 2.48 3.16 -1.03
C ALA A 821 2.49 3.06 -2.56
N ALA A 822 2.55 4.21 -3.26
CA ALA A 822 2.79 4.27 -4.69
C ALA A 822 4.28 4.21 -5.03
N ILE A 823 4.63 3.56 -6.15
CA ILE A 823 5.99 3.56 -6.71
C ILE A 823 5.91 3.89 -8.21
N ALA A 824 6.76 4.80 -8.67
CA ALA A 824 6.92 5.13 -10.08
C ALA A 824 8.40 5.23 -10.47
N ARG A 825 8.71 5.03 -11.75
CA ARG A 825 10.01 5.42 -12.33
C ARG A 825 10.01 6.93 -12.56
N ASP A 826 11.06 7.61 -12.12
CA ASP A 826 11.30 9.05 -12.28
C ASP A 826 12.70 9.21 -12.89
N GLY A 827 12.76 9.26 -14.23
CA GLY A 827 14.00 9.24 -15.00
C GLY A 827 14.89 8.03 -14.67
N ASN A 828 16.07 8.30 -14.08
CA ASN A 828 17.02 7.27 -13.63
C ASN A 828 16.72 6.67 -12.24
N GLY A 829 15.70 7.17 -11.54
CA GLY A 829 15.39 6.79 -10.16
C GLY A 829 13.97 6.24 -10.01
N PHE A 830 13.58 6.11 -8.75
CA PHE A 830 12.24 5.75 -8.32
C PHE A 830 11.66 6.87 -7.45
N LEU A 831 10.41 7.21 -7.69
CA LEU A 831 9.57 8.05 -6.84
C LEU A 831 8.72 7.13 -5.97
N ILE A 832 8.68 7.37 -4.66
CA ILE A 832 7.90 6.58 -3.70
C ILE A 832 7.06 7.54 -2.86
N ARG A 833 5.75 7.29 -2.76
CA ARG A 833 4.75 8.17 -2.15
C ARG A 833 3.72 7.41 -1.32
N GLY A 834 3.06 8.07 -0.37
CA GLY A 834 1.95 7.48 0.39
C GLY A 834 2.32 6.28 1.26
N TYR A 835 3.56 6.21 1.75
CA TYR A 835 4.08 5.07 2.51
C TYR A 835 3.85 5.16 4.02
N GLY A 836 3.49 6.33 4.55
CA GLY A 836 3.09 6.55 5.93
C GLY A 836 4.20 6.22 6.92
N GLN A 837 4.01 5.11 7.64
CA GLN A 837 4.97 4.61 8.61
C GLN A 837 5.88 3.50 8.06
N ASP A 838 5.59 2.95 6.86
CA ASP A 838 6.49 2.03 6.15
C ASP A 838 7.68 2.80 5.55
N GLN A 839 8.64 3.11 6.42
CA GLN A 839 9.83 3.89 6.08
C GLN A 839 11.01 3.00 5.65
N THR A 840 10.72 1.81 5.08
CA THR A 840 11.75 0.89 4.60
C THR A 840 11.42 0.42 3.18
N LEU A 841 12.38 0.53 2.27
CA LEU A 841 12.35 -0.18 0.99
C LEU A 841 13.38 -1.30 1.00
N ARG A 842 13.08 -2.46 0.40
CA ARG A 842 14.05 -3.53 0.15
C ARG A 842 14.35 -3.65 -1.34
N ILE A 843 15.61 -3.91 -1.69
CA ILE A 843 16.07 -4.31 -3.03
C ILE A 843 16.99 -5.54 -2.92
N PRO A 844 17.10 -6.38 -3.96
CA PRO A 844 18.24 -7.29 -4.09
C PRO A 844 19.54 -6.48 -4.13
N SER A 845 20.57 -6.88 -3.39
CA SER A 845 21.86 -6.16 -3.30
C SER A 845 22.55 -6.00 -4.66
N ALA A 846 22.27 -6.90 -5.61
CA ALA A 846 22.70 -6.84 -7.01
C ALA A 846 22.08 -5.70 -7.84
N MET A 847 21.03 -5.03 -7.34
CA MET A 847 20.44 -3.84 -7.99
C MET A 847 21.31 -2.59 -7.77
N GLY A 848 22.26 -2.63 -6.83
CA GLY A 848 23.18 -1.52 -6.51
C GLY A 848 22.89 -0.87 -5.16
N TYR A 849 23.60 0.22 -4.88
CA TYR A 849 23.54 1.00 -3.65
C TYR A 849 22.69 2.26 -3.83
N PRO A 850 22.00 2.74 -2.78
CA PRO A 850 21.42 4.08 -2.77
C PRO A 850 22.50 5.16 -2.95
N ASP A 851 22.34 6.00 -3.97
CA ASP A 851 23.11 7.24 -4.07
C ASP A 851 22.50 8.27 -3.10
N ILE A 852 23.06 8.33 -1.89
CA ILE A 852 22.65 9.23 -0.81
C ILE A 852 22.81 10.73 -1.21
N ALA A 853 23.58 11.06 -2.25
CA ALA A 853 23.79 12.45 -2.68
C ALA A 853 22.70 12.94 -3.66
N THR A 854 22.22 12.08 -4.56
CA THR A 854 21.20 12.43 -5.56
C THR A 854 19.77 11.96 -5.20
N SER A 855 19.65 11.09 -4.19
CA SER A 855 18.36 10.68 -3.61
C SER A 855 17.77 11.77 -2.70
N ARG A 856 16.43 11.79 -2.59
CA ARG A 856 15.67 12.67 -1.70
C ARG A 856 14.98 11.84 -0.61
N ASN A 857 15.06 12.30 0.64
CA ASN A 857 14.44 11.68 1.82
C ASN A 857 14.93 10.25 2.14
N ILE A 858 16.21 9.94 1.89
CA ILE A 858 16.87 8.66 2.24
C ILE A 858 17.90 8.90 3.36
N ALA A 859 17.81 8.16 4.46
CA ALA A 859 18.72 8.28 5.62
C ALA A 859 19.93 7.33 5.55
N GLY A 860 19.82 6.22 4.82
CA GLY A 860 20.86 5.20 4.71
C GLY A 860 20.30 3.83 4.33
N PHE A 861 21.06 2.77 4.60
CA PHE A 861 20.66 1.38 4.35
C PHE A 861 21.42 0.39 5.26
N ASP A 862 20.91 -0.84 5.39
CA ASP A 862 21.63 -2.00 5.92
C ASP A 862 21.46 -3.22 5.00
N ASP A 863 22.38 -4.17 5.06
CA ASP A 863 22.38 -5.38 4.24
C ASP A 863 22.13 -6.62 5.11
N HIS A 864 21.22 -7.50 4.69
CA HIS A 864 20.92 -8.76 5.34
C HIS A 864 20.77 -9.88 4.31
N GLY A 865 21.80 -10.71 4.19
CA GLY A 865 21.95 -11.62 3.04
C GLY A 865 22.06 -10.83 1.74
N ASP A 866 21.49 -11.35 0.66
CA ASP A 866 21.47 -10.69 -0.65
C ASP A 866 20.39 -9.60 -0.79
N ILE A 867 19.83 -9.11 0.33
CA ILE A 867 18.80 -8.07 0.37
C ILE A 867 19.33 -6.84 1.12
N ARG A 868 19.14 -5.66 0.51
CA ARG A 868 19.48 -4.35 1.05
C ARG A 868 18.22 -3.59 1.45
N TYR A 869 18.16 -3.17 2.71
CA TYR A 869 17.06 -2.46 3.34
C TYR A 869 17.41 -0.97 3.46
N ILE A 870 16.65 -0.10 2.82
CA ILE A 870 16.90 1.32 2.61
C ILE A 870 15.93 2.12 3.46
N HIS A 871 16.47 3.03 4.29
CA HIS A 871 15.68 3.74 5.30
C HIS A 871 15.21 5.09 4.74
N LEU A 872 13.90 5.25 4.61
CA LEU A 872 13.26 6.51 4.24
C LEU A 872 13.20 7.47 5.44
N GLY A 873 13.04 8.76 5.18
CA GLY A 873 12.51 9.70 6.16
C GLY A 873 10.97 9.78 6.10
N PRO A 874 10.32 10.38 7.11
CA PRO A 874 8.88 10.63 7.12
C PRO A 874 8.47 11.66 6.06
N GLY A 875 7.16 11.76 5.79
CA GLY A 875 6.57 12.80 4.93
C GLY A 875 6.16 12.31 3.53
N ASP A 876 5.98 11.01 3.35
CA ASP A 876 5.16 10.39 2.29
C ASP A 876 5.54 10.76 0.85
N ASN A 877 6.82 11.13 0.68
CA ASN A 877 7.45 11.45 -0.59
C ASN A 877 8.97 11.22 -0.47
N ALA A 878 9.51 10.34 -1.29
CA ALA A 878 10.93 10.02 -1.37
C ALA A 878 11.36 9.80 -2.83
N ARG A 879 12.63 10.06 -3.15
CA ARG A 879 13.23 9.74 -4.46
C ARG A 879 14.48 8.91 -4.24
N LEU A 880 14.48 7.66 -4.70
CA LEU A 880 15.62 6.76 -4.62
C LEU A 880 16.36 6.71 -5.96
N VAL A 881 17.65 7.04 -5.96
CA VAL A 881 18.58 6.81 -7.07
C VAL A 881 19.52 5.66 -6.70
N LEU A 882 19.78 4.76 -7.65
CA LEU A 882 20.70 3.64 -7.45
C LEU A 882 21.98 3.80 -8.28
N THR A 883 23.09 3.35 -7.71
CA THR A 883 24.43 3.37 -8.31
C THR A 883 25.15 2.06 -8.06
N GLN A 884 26.07 1.64 -8.93
CA GLN A 884 26.87 0.43 -8.72
C GLN A 884 28.04 0.66 -7.74
N HIS A 885 28.30 1.90 -7.33
CA HIS A 885 29.39 2.26 -6.43
C HIS A 885 28.92 2.26 -4.96
N PRO A 886 29.67 1.62 -4.03
CA PRO A 886 29.37 1.72 -2.60
C PRO A 886 29.35 3.17 -2.10
N ALA A 887 28.43 3.47 -1.19
CA ALA A 887 28.26 4.82 -0.66
C ALA A 887 29.52 5.31 0.08
N ALA A 888 30.16 6.37 -0.44
CA ALA A 888 31.37 6.96 0.14
C ALA A 888 31.11 8.03 1.22
N MET A 889 29.87 8.50 1.34
CA MET A 889 29.43 9.46 2.35
C MET A 889 29.02 8.76 3.66
N THR A 890 28.83 9.53 4.73
CA THR A 890 28.26 9.00 5.99
C THR A 890 26.75 8.88 5.89
N TYR A 891 26.20 7.76 6.36
CA TYR A 891 24.77 7.45 6.37
C TYR A 891 24.40 6.61 7.62
N LEU A 892 23.11 6.53 7.93
CA LEU A 892 22.60 5.68 9.00
C LEU A 892 22.61 4.22 8.53
N GLN A 893 23.48 3.38 9.11
CA GLN A 893 23.48 1.94 8.83
C GLN A 893 22.30 1.28 9.55
N SER A 894 22.17 1.45 10.86
CA SER A 894 21.01 0.95 11.60
C SER A 894 20.75 1.69 12.93
N ALA A 895 19.54 1.62 13.47
CA ALA A 895 19.15 2.09 14.80
C ALA A 895 18.23 1.09 15.50
N ASN A 896 17.97 1.23 16.80
CA ASN A 896 16.88 0.54 17.52
C ASN A 896 15.65 1.45 17.71
N GLY A 897 15.47 2.43 16.84
CA GLY A 897 14.48 3.48 16.96
C GLY A 897 14.19 4.15 15.64
N LEU A 898 12.95 4.61 15.48
CA LEU A 898 12.39 5.10 14.22
C LEU A 898 12.90 6.50 13.86
N ILE A 899 12.89 6.81 12.56
CA ILE A 899 13.24 8.11 12.02
C ILE A 899 12.02 9.04 12.11
N GLN A 900 12.08 10.04 12.98
CA GLN A 900 11.00 11.00 13.20
C GLN A 900 11.22 12.34 12.48
N SER A 901 12.41 12.58 11.96
CA SER A 901 12.68 13.59 10.93
C SER A 901 14.04 13.35 10.30
N LEU A 902 14.15 13.74 9.02
CA LEU A 902 15.37 13.68 8.24
C LEU A 902 15.62 15.05 7.59
N GLY A 903 16.88 15.47 7.54
CA GLY A 903 17.30 16.65 6.78
C GLY A 903 18.78 16.57 6.43
N SER A 904 19.07 16.50 5.13
CA SER A 904 20.43 16.53 4.58
C SER A 904 20.82 17.92 4.09
N ASN A 905 22.12 18.20 4.04
CA ASN A 905 22.70 19.29 3.26
C ASN A 905 24.09 18.86 2.74
N PRO A 906 24.78 19.65 1.90
CA PRO A 906 26.08 19.26 1.34
C PRO A 906 27.22 19.01 2.34
N ASP A 907 27.03 19.36 3.62
CA ASP A 907 28.06 19.28 4.68
C ASP A 907 27.73 18.22 5.74
N GLY A 908 26.56 17.58 5.68
CA GLY A 908 26.14 16.58 6.66
C GLY A 908 24.65 16.24 6.65
N MET A 909 24.24 15.48 7.66
CA MET A 909 22.85 15.03 7.82
C MET A 909 22.40 15.19 9.27
N ARG A 910 21.09 15.43 9.44
CA ARG A 910 20.39 15.54 10.72
C ARG A 910 19.23 14.54 10.72
N ILE A 911 19.21 13.68 11.73
CA ILE A 911 18.21 12.62 11.89
C ILE A 911 17.66 12.70 13.32
N MET A 912 16.35 12.82 13.51
CA MET A 912 15.75 12.61 14.83
C MET A 912 15.38 11.13 14.96
N LEU A 913 16.04 10.43 15.87
CA LEU A 913 15.79 9.01 16.15
C LEU A 913 15.03 8.85 17.47
N ALA A 914 14.09 7.92 17.52
CA ALA A 914 13.30 7.60 18.71
C ALA A 914 13.15 6.08 18.92
N ALA A 915 13.85 5.54 19.92
CA ALA A 915 13.64 4.19 20.44
C ALA A 915 12.54 4.20 21.51
N THR A 916 11.72 3.15 21.53
CA THR A 916 10.64 3.03 22.51
C THR A 916 11.19 2.58 23.86
N ALA A 917 11.10 3.46 24.86
CA ALA A 917 11.42 3.25 26.29
C ALA A 917 12.81 2.65 26.65
N THR A 918 13.71 2.55 25.67
CA THR A 918 15.05 1.96 25.81
C THR A 918 16.13 2.97 25.36
N PRO A 919 17.37 2.88 25.87
CA PRO A 919 18.45 3.78 25.44
C PRO A 919 18.76 3.59 23.95
N LEU A 920 18.94 4.69 23.21
CA LEU A 920 19.18 4.66 21.77
C LEU A 920 20.57 4.09 21.45
N SER A 921 20.61 3.17 20.47
CA SER A 921 21.78 2.46 19.98
C SER A 921 21.75 2.39 18.45
N PHE A 922 22.66 3.11 17.80
CA PHE A 922 22.69 3.27 16.34
C PHE A 922 24.11 3.17 15.78
N THR A 923 24.20 2.89 14.49
CA THR A 923 25.46 2.75 13.74
C THR A 923 25.45 3.73 12.58
N LEU A 924 26.54 4.47 12.40
CA LEU A 924 26.79 5.24 11.19
C LEU A 924 27.90 4.58 10.37
N ALA A 925 27.71 4.43 9.07
CA ALA A 925 28.76 4.02 8.15
C ALA A 925 29.62 5.22 7.74
N ASN A 926 30.90 5.01 7.46
CA ASN A 926 31.91 6.01 7.07
C ASN A 926 32.17 7.17 8.07
N ALA A 927 31.57 7.15 9.26
CA ALA A 927 31.57 8.26 10.21
C ALA A 927 32.91 8.54 10.91
N ALA A 928 33.96 7.73 10.70
CA ALA A 928 35.20 7.76 11.47
C ALA A 928 35.99 9.09 11.43
N ARG A 929 35.71 9.99 10.47
CA ARG A 929 36.29 11.35 10.39
C ARG A 929 35.29 12.47 10.68
N CYS A 930 34.05 12.14 11.05
CA CYS A 930 32.95 13.10 11.16
C CYS A 930 32.72 13.55 12.61
N LYS A 931 32.37 14.82 12.80
CA LYS A 931 31.91 15.33 14.09
C LYS A 931 30.44 14.95 14.29
N VAL A 932 30.19 13.98 15.17
CA VAL A 932 28.84 13.51 15.50
C VAL A 932 28.36 14.13 16.82
N THR A 933 27.10 14.53 16.84
CA THR A 933 26.44 15.12 18.01
C THR A 933 25.09 14.48 18.26
N ALA A 934 24.67 14.41 19.52
CA ALA A 934 23.29 14.17 19.94
C ALA A 934 22.80 15.41 20.68
N ASP A 935 21.67 15.97 20.25
CA ASP A 935 21.06 17.18 20.82
C ASP A 935 22.05 18.37 20.89
N GLY A 936 22.90 18.48 19.87
CA GLY A 936 23.98 19.48 19.75
C GLY A 936 25.25 19.19 20.55
N ARG A 937 25.25 18.21 21.46
CA ARG A 937 26.41 17.82 22.26
C ARG A 937 27.26 16.76 21.55
N PRO A 938 28.60 16.90 21.46
CA PRO A 938 29.47 15.87 20.88
C PRO A 938 29.30 14.51 21.56
N ILE A 939 29.37 13.44 20.76
CA ILE A 939 29.34 12.06 21.25
C ILE A 939 30.47 11.23 20.60
N HIS A 940 31.00 10.28 21.36
CA HIS A 940 31.98 9.32 20.88
C HIS A 940 31.31 7.98 20.56
N GLY A 941 31.80 7.30 19.53
CA GLY A 941 31.35 5.97 19.14
C GLY A 941 32.54 5.02 19.00
N GLN A 942 32.26 3.72 18.98
CA GLN A 942 33.25 2.67 18.79
C GLN A 942 33.33 2.31 17.30
N THR A 943 34.46 2.62 16.67
CA THR A 943 34.69 2.34 15.24
C THR A 943 35.21 0.93 15.04
N GLN A 944 34.56 0.16 14.15
CA GLN A 944 35.02 -1.14 13.68
C GLN A 944 34.95 -1.14 12.15
N GLN A 945 36.12 -1.27 11.49
CA GLN A 945 36.26 -1.10 10.05
C GLN A 945 35.66 0.24 9.56
N HIS A 946 34.63 0.20 8.71
CA HIS A 946 33.95 1.38 8.17
C HIS A 946 32.71 1.79 8.98
N LEU A 947 32.32 1.02 10.02
CA LEU A 947 31.15 1.30 10.86
C LEU A 947 31.58 1.98 12.16
N THR A 948 30.75 2.89 12.68
CA THR A 948 30.93 3.49 14.02
C THR A 948 29.65 3.35 14.82
N HIS A 949 29.73 2.64 15.93
CA HIS A 949 28.60 2.32 16.80
C HIS A 949 28.47 3.31 17.95
N TYR A 950 27.27 3.83 18.18
CA TYR A 950 26.94 4.80 19.21
C TYR A 950 25.87 4.25 20.14
N ARG A 951 26.00 4.52 21.43
CA ARG A 951 24.97 4.23 22.44
C ARG A 951 24.87 5.42 23.40
N ILE A 952 23.68 6.00 23.52
CA ILE A 952 23.40 7.15 24.39
C ILE A 952 22.36 6.77 25.44
N LYS A 953 22.23 7.57 26.52
CA LYS A 953 21.29 7.28 27.61
C LYS A 953 19.85 7.65 27.25
N GLN A 954 19.66 8.65 26.39
CA GLN A 954 18.37 9.10 25.89
C GLN A 954 17.74 8.02 24.99
N SER A 955 16.41 7.88 25.05
CA SER A 955 15.66 7.06 24.09
C SER A 955 15.32 7.81 22.79
N ARG A 956 15.30 9.15 22.84
CA ARG A 956 15.07 10.04 21.68
C ARG A 956 16.17 11.09 21.63
N ALA A 957 16.75 11.32 20.45
CA ALA A 957 17.75 12.37 20.25
C ALA A 957 17.77 12.88 18.81
N LYS A 958 18.13 14.14 18.63
CA LYS A 958 18.48 14.73 17.34
C LYS A 958 19.96 14.45 17.08
N ILE A 959 20.23 13.41 16.30
CA ILE A 959 21.57 13.08 15.83
C ILE A 959 21.91 14.02 14.67
N ALA A 960 23.09 14.64 14.72
CA ALA A 960 23.62 15.41 13.61
C ALA A 960 25.10 15.09 13.42
N PHE A 961 25.47 14.75 12.19
CA PHE A 961 26.85 14.47 11.79
C PHE A 961 27.28 15.40 10.66
N ALA A 962 28.44 16.02 10.83
CA ALA A 962 29.10 16.82 9.81
C ALA A 962 30.48 16.22 9.52
N CYS A 963 30.82 16.10 8.25
CA CYS A 963 32.03 15.43 7.79
C CYS A 963 32.94 16.41 7.04
N PRO A 964 34.27 16.30 7.12
CA PRO A 964 35.16 17.02 6.22
C PRO A 964 34.79 16.70 4.76
N ARG A 965 34.70 17.73 3.92
CA ARG A 965 34.64 17.53 2.47
C ARG A 965 35.92 16.80 2.04
N ARG A 966 35.78 15.80 1.16
CA ARG A 966 36.90 15.03 0.61
C ARG A 966 37.63 15.82 -0.47
#